data_AF-A0A1V5YVR0-F1
#
_entry.id   AF-A0A1V5YVR0-F1
#
_cell.length_a   1.000
_cell.length_b   1.000
_cell.length_c   1.000
_cell.angle_alpha   90.00
_cell.angle_beta   90.00
_cell.angle_gamma   90.00
#
_symmetry.space_group_name_H-M   'P 1'
#
loop_
_entity.id
_entity.type
_entity.pdbx_description
1 polymer ?
#
loop_
_entity_poly.entity_id
_entity_poly.type
_entity_poly.pdbx_seq_one_letter_code
_entity_poly.pdbx_strand_id
1 'polypeptide(L)'
;MKKLAALPILMASGLTAQTVEKPNIILIYIDDMGYSDLTCYGGDYAPTPNIDQLAGEGIRFTQYYTACPISSPSRVGVTSGMFPTRWGITTFLNDRASNARNQSNDYLLDHAPSMARTLKSNGYATGHFGKWHMGGGRDVTNAPSILNYGFDEYVSTYESPDPDPKLTSTNWIWANTDEIKRWDRTAYFVDKTLDFLSRHPEQPCFINLWPDDVHTPWVYEDDGGKGRESEVNFTEVLAELDVQIGRLMQGLKDLGIDENTMVVFTSDNGPAPAFSGKRTDDLRGRKATLYEGGIRMPFIVRWPGTVPAGRVNDSSVLCSVDLFPSFCAITGTELPTKYPIDGEDMSQVLLGASEAAERTNPLFWEFGIHLANRVSPHLAVRDGDWKLLVNADGSNVELYNMKTDFLEKTNVAFSNPEVVNRLKPMLIDWFENSFREFADNIVRVAADGDASADGSSWDNATTIEHAITLSQQNAGTKIWMKAGIYSVSTTSLNFDNLVIYGGFAGTETKLAERDWHVNQTIFDGNNSVSPLRNDNLSAVSTSVLDGVIVQNGLNQSGANGNGNGGAMILANGATIRNCIFRNNRTQNAKNGAAIHCHSGNIRIENSLFVNNTSSGNGGAVQVGGGTTATIINCTFANNQSTKPGGAFGLGNNTSNLTLINTVAYNNLYGTSTFNSYGQNDNIDGGGTVLSKNSAIESTSNKFKDGDDIFHITLTRDTTPQFVSPATLIGYAQNAAEWETVEAASYQLAEGSLCIDAGNANLIGNIEFDLAGSKRISGNQIDIGAYEFDSRTFNTYQLHKNSWVIHTTAHSIDIAGINKDEQIALYDISGKLLYQKQADSNSMSISLFEKGFYLLKIENEAFKLLFR
;
A
#
# COMPACT_ATOMS: atom_id res chain seq x y z
N MET A 1 4.95 18.01 88.93
CA MET A 1 4.70 16.93 87.94
C MET A 1 5.49 17.24 86.68
N LYS A 2 6.36 16.32 86.25
CA LYS A 2 6.71 15.95 84.86
C LYS A 2 8.00 15.14 84.91
N LYS A 3 7.86 13.82 84.83
CA LYS A 3 8.95 12.86 84.66
C LYS A 3 9.46 12.95 83.23
N LEU A 4 10.78 13.01 83.03
CA LEU A 4 11.41 12.77 81.74
C LEU A 4 11.24 11.29 81.37
N ALA A 5 10.71 11.03 80.16
CA ALA A 5 10.70 9.71 79.55
C ALA A 5 11.81 9.66 78.49
N ALA A 6 12.65 8.63 78.57
CA ALA A 6 13.66 8.30 77.57
C ALA A 6 12.99 7.79 76.28
N LEU A 7 13.44 8.30 75.13
CA LEU A 7 12.99 7.88 73.81
C LEU A 7 13.98 6.83 73.27
N PRO A 8 13.54 5.66 72.79
CA PRO A 8 14.44 4.70 72.16
C PRO A 8 14.71 5.12 70.71
N ILE A 9 15.98 5.11 70.32
CA ILE A 9 16.43 5.28 68.94
C ILE A 9 16.18 3.95 68.22
N LEU A 10 15.18 3.92 67.33
CA LEU A 10 15.03 2.85 66.34
C LEU A 10 16.09 3.06 65.25
N MET A 11 17.05 2.15 65.13
CA MET A 11 17.87 2.04 63.91
C MET A 11 16.98 1.52 62.79
N ALA A 12 16.69 2.37 61.81
CA ALA A 12 16.13 1.95 60.54
C ALA A 12 17.23 1.25 59.73
N SER A 13 17.20 -0.08 59.70
CA SER A 13 17.91 -0.86 58.70
C SER A 13 17.35 -0.50 57.32
N GLY A 14 18.14 0.22 56.53
CA GLY A 14 17.83 0.49 55.14
C GLY A 14 17.76 -0.83 54.37
N LEU A 15 16.55 -1.27 54.04
CA LEU A 15 16.34 -2.20 52.94
C LEU A 15 16.75 -1.45 51.67
N THR A 16 17.96 -1.71 51.19
CA THR A 16 18.31 -1.43 49.80
C THR A 16 17.33 -2.22 48.93
N ALA A 17 16.45 -1.52 48.21
CA ALA A 17 15.69 -2.11 47.14
C ALA A 17 16.69 -2.71 46.15
N GLN A 18 16.75 -4.05 46.10
CA GLN A 18 17.54 -4.76 45.11
C GLN A 18 16.94 -4.40 43.74
N THR A 19 17.63 -3.53 42.99
CA THR A 19 17.27 -3.25 41.61
C THR A 19 17.26 -4.58 40.88
N VAL A 20 16.09 -5.02 40.40
CA VAL A 20 15.99 -6.22 39.56
C VAL A 20 16.85 -5.95 38.33
N GLU A 21 17.94 -6.70 38.20
CA GLU A 21 18.87 -6.57 37.09
C GLU A 21 18.15 -7.00 35.81
N LYS A 22 18.25 -6.18 34.76
CA LYS A 22 17.61 -6.49 33.47
C LYS A 22 18.36 -7.68 32.84
N PRO A 23 17.67 -8.67 32.26
CA PRO A 23 18.35 -9.81 31.65
C PRO A 23 18.96 -9.45 30.30
N ASN A 24 20.01 -10.17 29.94
CA ASN A 24 20.36 -10.34 28.53
C ASN A 24 19.28 -11.17 27.84
N ILE A 25 19.02 -10.89 26.56
CA ILE A 25 18.07 -11.64 25.73
C ILE A 25 18.79 -12.05 24.45
N ILE A 26 18.85 -13.35 24.19
CA ILE A 26 19.40 -13.91 22.95
C ILE A 26 18.27 -14.64 22.22
N LEU A 27 17.87 -14.10 21.06
CA LEU A 27 16.94 -14.74 20.14
C LEU A 27 17.73 -15.50 19.08
N ILE A 28 17.76 -16.82 19.23
CA ILE A 28 18.31 -17.76 18.26
C ILE A 28 17.23 -18.10 17.24
N TYR A 29 17.43 -17.70 15.99
CA TYR A 29 16.44 -17.83 14.91
C TYR A 29 17.03 -18.53 13.69
N ILE A 30 16.80 -19.84 13.63
CA ILE A 30 17.38 -20.76 12.65
C ILE A 30 16.63 -20.65 11.31
N ASP A 31 17.35 -20.79 10.20
CA ASP A 31 16.81 -20.71 8.84
C ASP A 31 16.40 -22.12 8.34
N ASP A 32 15.14 -22.30 7.93
CA ASP A 32 14.59 -23.56 7.38
C ASP A 32 14.66 -24.80 8.30
N MET A 33 14.68 -24.62 9.62
CA MET A 33 14.58 -25.75 10.56
C MET A 33 13.13 -26.23 10.69
N GLY A 34 12.94 -27.52 10.49
CA GLY A 34 11.65 -28.20 10.62
C GLY A 34 11.28 -28.53 12.06
N TYR A 35 9.98 -28.77 12.29
CA TYR A 35 9.42 -29.03 13.61
C TYR A 35 10.14 -30.17 14.34
N SER A 36 10.44 -31.27 13.65
CA SER A 36 11.07 -32.47 14.20
C SER A 36 12.51 -32.67 13.75
N ASP A 37 13.24 -31.60 13.43
CA ASP A 37 14.68 -31.74 13.16
C ASP A 37 15.45 -32.09 14.44
N LEU A 38 14.99 -31.60 15.60
CA LEU A 38 15.63 -31.79 16.90
C LEU A 38 15.20 -33.10 17.57
N THR A 39 16.11 -33.74 18.31
CA THR A 39 15.79 -34.95 19.08
C THR A 39 14.72 -34.66 20.14
N CYS A 40 14.80 -33.51 20.83
CA CYS A 40 13.75 -33.04 21.72
C CYS A 40 12.43 -32.67 21.01
N TYR A 41 12.29 -32.82 19.70
CA TYR A 41 10.99 -32.73 18.99
C TYR A 41 10.68 -34.01 18.19
N GLY A 42 11.35 -35.12 18.52
CA GLY A 42 11.10 -36.42 17.90
C GLY A 42 11.98 -36.73 16.68
N GLY A 43 12.92 -35.86 16.34
CA GLY A 43 13.87 -36.07 15.25
C GLY A 43 14.90 -37.16 15.53
N ASP A 44 15.37 -37.82 14.48
CA ASP A 44 16.37 -38.90 14.55
C ASP A 44 17.50 -38.77 13.50
N TYR A 45 17.63 -37.60 12.86
CA TYR A 45 18.67 -37.34 11.85
C TYR A 45 20.08 -37.22 12.44
N ALA A 46 20.23 -36.48 13.54
CA ALA A 46 21.46 -36.29 14.28
C ALA A 46 21.12 -36.12 15.77
N PRO A 47 21.96 -36.63 16.70
CA PRO A 47 21.84 -36.25 18.10
C PRO A 47 22.00 -34.74 18.27
N THR A 48 21.08 -34.11 19.00
CA THR A 48 21.14 -32.67 19.33
C THR A 48 21.28 -32.43 20.84
N PRO A 49 22.32 -33.00 21.49
CA PRO A 49 22.41 -33.01 22.96
C PRO A 49 22.47 -31.63 23.60
N ASN A 50 23.04 -30.63 22.94
CA ASN A 50 23.15 -29.28 23.52
C ASN A 50 21.80 -28.55 23.46
N ILE A 51 21.07 -28.68 22.35
CA ILE A 51 19.72 -28.11 22.22
C ILE A 51 18.72 -28.90 23.08
N ASP A 52 18.88 -30.22 23.20
CA ASP A 52 18.09 -31.04 24.12
C ASP A 52 18.33 -30.62 25.58
N GLN A 53 19.57 -30.30 25.94
CA GLN A 53 19.90 -29.74 27.25
C GLN A 53 19.25 -28.36 27.44
N LEU A 54 19.27 -27.49 26.43
CA LEU A 54 18.57 -26.19 26.48
C LEU A 54 17.07 -26.37 26.76
N ALA A 55 16.42 -27.34 26.11
CA ALA A 55 15.03 -27.71 26.39
C ALA A 55 14.85 -28.27 27.80
N GLY A 56 15.75 -29.14 28.26
CA GLY A 56 15.74 -29.73 29.60
C GLY A 56 15.97 -28.71 30.72
N GLU A 57 16.67 -27.61 30.45
CA GLU A 57 16.91 -26.50 31.38
C GLU A 57 15.82 -25.41 31.31
N GLY A 58 14.85 -25.53 30.41
CA GLY A 58 13.81 -24.53 30.19
C GLY A 58 12.42 -25.12 29.94
N ILE A 59 11.63 -24.39 29.15
CA ILE A 59 10.31 -24.82 28.68
C ILE A 59 10.38 -25.06 27.18
N ARG A 60 9.90 -26.23 26.74
CA ARG A 60 9.68 -26.56 25.34
C ARG A 60 8.21 -26.39 24.98
N PHE A 61 7.90 -25.58 23.96
CA PHE A 61 6.53 -25.31 23.52
C PHE A 61 6.22 -26.08 22.24
N THR A 62 5.06 -26.72 22.17
CA THR A 62 4.69 -27.51 20.98
C THR A 62 3.76 -26.77 20.03
N GLN A 63 3.21 -25.61 20.39
CA GLN A 63 2.27 -24.83 19.58
C GLN A 63 2.75 -23.39 19.31
N TYR A 64 4.00 -23.26 18.86
CA TYR A 64 4.55 -21.99 18.38
C TYR A 64 4.47 -21.88 16.85
N TYR A 65 4.08 -20.71 16.38
CA TYR A 65 3.91 -20.38 14.97
C TYR A 65 4.83 -19.25 14.52
N THR A 66 5.42 -19.38 13.34
CA THR A 66 6.05 -18.26 12.66
C THR A 66 5.00 -17.36 11.98
N ALA A 67 5.32 -16.08 11.76
CA ALA A 67 4.43 -15.12 11.13
C ALA A 67 4.18 -15.39 9.64
N CYS A 68 5.05 -16.16 8.98
CA CYS A 68 4.91 -16.51 7.56
C CYS A 68 5.71 -17.77 7.23
N PRO A 69 5.29 -18.64 6.29
CA PRO A 69 6.02 -19.87 5.96
C PRO A 69 7.27 -19.65 5.08
N ILE A 70 7.86 -18.45 5.10
CA ILE A 70 9.07 -18.11 4.36
C ILE A 70 9.87 -16.99 5.05
N SER A 71 11.19 -17.01 4.87
CA SER A 71 12.19 -16.23 5.62
C SER A 71 11.94 -14.72 5.73
N SER A 72 11.96 -13.94 4.63
CA SER A 72 11.85 -12.47 4.70
C SER A 72 10.63 -11.96 5.49
N PRO A 73 9.38 -12.32 5.15
CA PRO A 73 8.20 -11.89 5.91
C PRO A 73 8.18 -12.42 7.34
N SER A 74 8.67 -13.64 7.58
CA SER A 74 8.80 -14.18 8.93
C SER A 74 9.71 -13.32 9.81
N ARG A 75 10.88 -12.91 9.29
CA ARG A 75 11.84 -12.01 9.95
C ARG A 75 11.28 -10.61 10.18
N VAL A 76 10.47 -10.11 9.24
CA VAL A 76 9.70 -8.86 9.43
C VAL A 76 8.73 -9.00 10.59
N GLY A 77 8.02 -10.13 10.70
CA GLY A 77 7.06 -10.38 11.76
C GLY A 77 7.69 -10.39 13.15
N VAL A 78 8.80 -11.12 13.33
CA VAL A 78 9.49 -11.16 14.63
C VAL A 78 10.14 -9.83 15.00
N THR A 79 10.61 -9.05 14.01
CA THR A 79 11.23 -7.75 14.24
C THR A 79 10.22 -6.67 14.64
N SER A 80 9.07 -6.66 13.97
CA SER A 80 8.07 -5.60 14.10
C SER A 80 6.95 -5.92 15.07
N GLY A 81 6.75 -7.19 15.44
CA GLY A 81 5.61 -7.61 16.27
C GLY A 81 4.27 -7.50 15.51
N MET A 82 4.33 -7.41 14.18
CA MET A 82 3.18 -7.21 13.30
C MET A 82 3.16 -8.27 12.22
N PHE A 83 1.99 -8.62 11.70
CA PHE A 83 1.92 -9.50 10.54
C PHE A 83 2.58 -8.81 9.32
N PRO A 84 3.49 -9.50 8.60
CA PRO A 84 4.33 -8.88 7.57
C PRO A 84 3.55 -8.37 6.35
N THR A 85 2.34 -8.87 6.17
CA THR A 85 1.34 -8.43 5.20
C THR A 85 1.08 -6.92 5.28
N ARG A 86 1.08 -6.34 6.49
CA ARG A 86 0.94 -4.88 6.71
C ARG A 86 2.08 -4.07 6.11
N TRP A 87 3.28 -4.60 6.16
CA TRP A 87 4.48 -3.98 5.58
C TRP A 87 4.68 -4.30 4.10
N GLY A 88 3.76 -5.05 3.51
CA GLY A 88 3.81 -5.42 2.10
C GLY A 88 4.99 -6.31 1.76
N ILE A 89 5.45 -7.12 2.70
CA ILE A 89 6.45 -8.18 2.47
C ILE A 89 5.66 -9.48 2.48
N THR A 90 5.39 -10.03 1.29
CA THR A 90 4.39 -11.11 1.08
C THR A 90 5.04 -12.44 0.67
N THR A 91 6.33 -12.40 0.34
CA THR A 91 7.16 -13.55 0.01
C THR A 91 8.63 -13.21 0.22
N PHE A 92 9.55 -14.14 -0.09
CA PHE A 92 10.98 -13.89 0.03
C PHE A 92 11.42 -12.72 -0.86
N LEU A 93 12.23 -11.82 -0.29
CA LEU A 93 12.78 -10.69 -1.04
C LEU A 93 13.82 -11.18 -2.04
N ASN A 94 13.63 -10.76 -3.29
CA ASN A 94 14.44 -11.15 -4.44
C ASN A 94 14.83 -9.90 -5.24
N ASP A 95 15.00 -10.01 -6.56
CA ASP A 95 15.20 -8.86 -7.43
C ASP A 95 13.94 -7.98 -7.53
N ARG A 96 14.11 -6.70 -7.87
CA ARG A 96 13.01 -5.71 -7.96
C ARG A 96 11.88 -6.16 -8.87
N ALA A 97 12.21 -6.79 -10.00
CA ALA A 97 11.20 -7.25 -10.94
C ALA A 97 10.36 -8.38 -10.34
N SER A 98 10.98 -9.29 -9.60
CA SER A 98 10.30 -10.35 -8.85
C SER A 98 9.46 -9.81 -7.71
N ASN A 99 9.97 -8.84 -6.94
CA ASN A 99 9.23 -8.23 -5.84
C ASN A 99 7.97 -7.53 -6.37
N ALA A 100 8.11 -6.71 -7.42
CA ALA A 100 7.00 -6.04 -8.08
C ALA A 100 5.96 -7.02 -8.64
N ARG A 101 6.38 -8.12 -9.29
CA ARG A 101 5.44 -9.17 -9.77
C ARG A 101 4.63 -9.79 -8.63
N ASN A 102 5.20 -9.88 -7.43
CA ASN A 102 4.54 -10.45 -6.26
C ASN A 102 3.84 -9.40 -5.39
N GLN A 103 3.80 -8.13 -5.82
CA GLN A 103 3.33 -7.00 -5.03
C GLN A 103 4.00 -6.92 -3.64
N SER A 104 5.25 -7.40 -3.56
CA SER A 104 6.09 -7.26 -2.38
C SER A 104 6.94 -6.00 -2.51
N ASN A 105 7.16 -5.31 -1.40
CA ASN A 105 8.18 -4.27 -1.31
C ASN A 105 9.57 -4.86 -1.50
N ASP A 106 10.53 -4.00 -1.83
CA ASP A 106 11.95 -4.39 -2.00
C ASP A 106 12.69 -4.58 -0.67
N TYR A 107 12.18 -3.96 0.40
CA TYR A 107 12.73 -3.99 1.75
C TYR A 107 11.68 -3.54 2.77
N LEU A 108 11.87 -3.90 4.04
CA LEU A 108 11.12 -3.33 5.16
C LEU A 108 11.52 -1.87 5.35
N LEU A 109 10.57 -0.95 5.49
CA LEU A 109 10.86 0.45 5.76
C LEU A 109 11.50 0.60 7.14
N ASP A 110 12.52 1.45 7.27
CA ASP A 110 13.26 1.59 8.53
C ASP A 110 12.48 2.27 9.64
N HIS A 111 11.40 2.99 9.34
CA HIS A 111 10.48 3.49 10.36
C HIS A 111 9.50 2.43 10.89
N ALA A 112 9.54 1.18 10.42
CA ALA A 112 8.78 0.09 11.01
C ALA A 112 9.15 -0.08 12.49
N PRO A 113 8.21 -0.55 13.34
CA PRO A 113 8.55 -0.98 14.69
C PRO A 113 9.73 -1.96 14.65
N SER A 114 10.65 -1.78 15.59
CA SER A 114 11.81 -2.67 15.73
C SER A 114 12.04 -2.97 17.19
N MET A 115 12.03 -4.27 17.51
CA MET A 115 12.33 -4.79 18.83
C MET A 115 13.69 -4.29 19.36
N ALA A 116 14.72 -4.28 18.51
CA ALA A 116 16.04 -3.80 18.89
C ALA A 116 16.02 -2.31 19.23
N ARG A 117 15.41 -1.47 18.39
CA ARG A 117 15.31 -0.02 18.65
C ARG A 117 14.57 0.27 19.95
N THR A 118 13.48 -0.46 20.20
CA THR A 118 12.68 -0.30 21.41
C THR A 118 13.46 -0.71 22.66
N LEU A 119 14.11 -1.89 22.67
CA LEU A 119 14.93 -2.31 23.81
C LEU A 119 16.14 -1.39 24.03
N LYS A 120 16.79 -0.94 22.94
CA LYS A 120 17.88 0.04 22.99
C LYS A 120 17.46 1.34 23.66
N SER A 121 16.24 1.82 23.39
CA SER A 121 15.69 3.01 24.08
C SER A 121 15.57 2.82 25.61
N ASN A 122 15.51 1.58 26.07
CA ASN A 122 15.51 1.21 27.50
C ASN A 122 16.90 0.75 28.02
N GLY A 123 17.97 1.14 27.32
CA GLY A 123 19.35 1.00 27.78
C GLY A 123 20.06 -0.30 27.35
N TYR A 124 19.44 -1.13 26.52
CA TYR A 124 20.09 -2.33 25.99
C TYR A 124 21.18 -2.00 24.97
N ALA A 125 22.28 -2.74 25.01
CA ALA A 125 23.20 -2.86 23.87
C ALA A 125 22.62 -3.88 22.87
N THR A 126 22.66 -3.60 21.57
CA THR A 126 21.96 -4.43 20.57
C THR A 126 22.88 -4.99 19.49
N GLY A 127 22.86 -6.31 19.29
CA GLY A 127 23.67 -7.00 18.28
C GLY A 127 22.84 -7.84 17.31
N HIS A 128 23.21 -7.85 16.02
CA HIS A 128 22.64 -8.76 15.02
C HIS A 128 23.73 -9.59 14.33
N PHE A 129 23.72 -10.90 14.49
CA PHE A 129 24.73 -11.79 13.93
C PHE A 129 24.06 -12.90 13.13
N GLY A 130 24.13 -12.82 11.80
CA GLY A 130 23.58 -13.84 10.91
C GLY A 130 22.80 -13.29 9.72
N LYS A 131 21.84 -14.07 9.21
CA LYS A 131 21.02 -13.71 8.05
C LYS A 131 20.09 -12.55 8.39
N TRP A 132 20.09 -11.50 7.55
CA TRP A 132 19.19 -10.35 7.70
C TRP A 132 17.88 -10.53 6.91
N HIS A 133 17.98 -10.52 5.58
CA HIS A 133 16.92 -10.81 4.60
C HIS A 133 15.60 -10.03 4.73
N MET A 134 15.65 -8.83 5.33
CA MET A 134 14.55 -7.84 5.32
C MET A 134 14.80 -6.69 4.32
N GLY A 135 15.82 -6.82 3.46
CA GLY A 135 16.19 -5.87 2.43
C GLY A 135 17.67 -5.97 2.06
N GLY A 136 18.02 -5.58 0.83
CA GLY A 136 19.40 -5.53 0.33
C GLY A 136 19.83 -6.75 -0.50
N GLY A 137 21.00 -6.63 -1.15
CA GLY A 137 21.53 -7.59 -2.11
C GLY A 137 20.89 -7.50 -3.51
N ARG A 138 21.39 -8.30 -4.45
CA ARG A 138 20.94 -8.35 -5.87
C ARG A 138 20.95 -6.94 -6.53
N ASP A 139 19.81 -6.49 -7.05
CA ASP A 139 19.61 -5.16 -7.66
C ASP A 139 18.91 -4.16 -6.71
N VAL A 140 18.73 -4.53 -5.44
CA VAL A 140 18.17 -3.69 -4.38
C VAL A 140 19.31 -3.04 -3.59
N THR A 141 19.85 -1.96 -4.12
CA THR A 141 21.03 -1.27 -3.55
C THR A 141 20.69 -0.11 -2.60
N ASN A 142 19.41 0.19 -2.39
CA ASN A 142 18.95 1.31 -1.58
C ASN A 142 18.19 0.89 -0.30
N ALA A 143 18.37 -0.37 0.13
CA ALA A 143 17.78 -0.82 1.38
C ALA A 143 18.41 -0.08 2.58
N PRO A 144 17.64 0.28 3.62
CA PRO A 144 18.18 0.95 4.80
C PRO A 144 19.21 0.08 5.54
N SER A 145 20.21 0.71 6.15
CA SER A 145 21.21 0.00 6.95
C SER A 145 20.60 -0.69 8.16
N ILE A 146 21.18 -1.81 8.59
CA ILE A 146 20.76 -2.58 9.78
C ILE A 146 20.78 -1.68 11.04
N LEU A 147 21.67 -0.69 11.09
CA LEU A 147 21.74 0.30 12.19
C LEU A 147 20.44 1.08 12.36
N ASN A 148 19.72 1.37 11.27
CA ASN A 148 18.46 2.14 11.33
C ASN A 148 17.38 1.38 12.09
N TYR A 149 17.46 0.04 12.16
CA TYR A 149 16.57 -0.81 12.93
C TYR A 149 16.97 -0.90 14.41
N GLY A 150 18.00 -0.17 14.85
CA GLY A 150 18.36 -0.04 16.25
C GLY A 150 19.37 -1.05 16.76
N PHE A 151 20.11 -1.73 15.87
CA PHE A 151 21.29 -2.52 16.23
C PHE A 151 22.52 -1.61 16.36
N ASP A 152 23.31 -1.78 17.43
CA ASP A 152 24.60 -1.09 17.62
C ASP A 152 25.69 -1.73 16.78
N GLU A 153 25.65 -3.06 16.64
CA GLU A 153 26.63 -3.84 15.89
C GLU A 153 25.93 -4.94 15.10
N TYR A 154 26.47 -5.26 13.92
CA TYR A 154 25.97 -6.37 13.13
C TYR A 154 27.06 -7.06 12.30
N VAL A 155 26.78 -8.32 11.99
CA VAL A 155 27.47 -9.13 10.98
C VAL A 155 26.39 -9.85 10.19
N SER A 156 26.31 -9.60 8.88
CA SER A 156 25.25 -10.16 8.03
C SER A 156 25.74 -10.83 6.75
N THR A 157 24.89 -11.67 6.16
CA THR A 157 25.15 -12.39 4.90
C THR A 157 24.70 -11.57 3.67
N TYR A 158 25.01 -12.06 2.46
CA TYR A 158 24.77 -11.39 1.16
C TYR A 158 23.41 -10.67 1.00
N GLU A 159 22.32 -11.27 1.48
CA GLU A 159 20.96 -10.71 1.36
C GLU A 159 20.68 -9.68 2.46
N SER A 160 21.56 -8.69 2.55
CA SER A 160 21.52 -7.59 3.51
C SER A 160 22.02 -6.30 2.85
N PRO A 161 21.70 -5.11 3.41
CA PRO A 161 22.23 -3.85 2.89
C PRO A 161 23.76 -3.78 2.98
N ASP A 162 24.34 -4.41 4.01
CA ASP A 162 25.73 -4.24 4.41
C ASP A 162 26.37 -5.61 4.77
N PRO A 163 26.54 -6.56 3.83
CA PRO A 163 27.05 -7.89 4.12
C PRO A 163 28.51 -7.87 4.59
N ASP A 164 28.87 -8.75 5.53
CA ASP A 164 30.27 -8.93 5.94
C ASP A 164 31.08 -9.50 4.75
N PRO A 165 32.15 -8.79 4.30
CA PRO A 165 32.96 -9.24 3.17
C PRO A 165 33.64 -10.60 3.41
N LYS A 166 33.79 -11.04 4.66
CA LYS A 166 34.32 -12.36 4.98
C LYS A 166 33.35 -13.50 4.62
N LEU A 167 32.06 -13.22 4.63
CA LEU A 167 30.98 -14.17 4.35
C LEU A 167 30.47 -14.07 2.92
N THR A 168 30.78 -12.97 2.22
CA THR A 168 30.19 -12.62 0.94
C THR A 168 31.26 -12.10 -0.03
N SER A 169 31.90 -13.02 -0.74
CA SER A 169 32.88 -12.67 -1.77
C SER A 169 32.27 -12.48 -3.17
N THR A 170 30.99 -12.83 -3.36
CA THR A 170 30.28 -12.77 -4.65
C THR A 170 28.82 -12.37 -4.47
N ASN A 171 28.09 -12.18 -5.57
CA ASN A 171 26.64 -11.89 -5.56
C ASN A 171 25.76 -13.13 -5.33
N TRP A 172 26.17 -14.01 -4.40
CA TRP A 172 25.46 -15.24 -4.08
C TRP A 172 25.57 -15.56 -2.58
N ILE A 173 24.61 -16.32 -2.04
CA ILE A 173 24.55 -16.67 -0.62
C ILE A 173 25.77 -17.48 -0.13
N TRP A 174 26.58 -18.02 -1.04
CA TRP A 174 27.81 -18.74 -0.74
C TRP A 174 28.79 -18.73 -1.90
N ALA A 175 30.09 -18.66 -1.63
CA ALA A 175 31.12 -18.95 -2.62
C ALA A 175 32.31 -19.70 -2.02
N ASN A 176 32.97 -20.51 -2.86
CA ASN A 176 34.24 -21.17 -2.50
C ASN A 176 35.33 -20.15 -2.07
N THR A 177 35.22 -18.91 -2.54
CA THR A 177 36.13 -17.81 -2.25
C THR A 177 35.82 -17.05 -0.96
N ASP A 178 34.74 -17.38 -0.25
CA ASP A 178 34.44 -16.77 1.05
C ASP A 178 35.57 -17.08 2.04
N GLU A 179 35.96 -16.09 2.86
CA GLU A 179 37.00 -16.27 3.90
C GLU A 179 36.49 -17.24 4.97
N ILE A 180 35.26 -17.01 5.45
CA ILE A 180 34.54 -17.91 6.34
C ILE A 180 33.66 -18.81 5.49
N LYS A 181 33.94 -20.11 5.53
CA LYS A 181 33.22 -21.12 4.73
C LYS A 181 31.80 -21.31 5.23
N ARG A 182 30.89 -21.78 4.35
CA ARG A 182 29.47 -21.97 4.69
C ARG A 182 29.27 -22.76 5.98
N TRP A 183 30.00 -23.87 6.11
CA TRP A 183 29.93 -24.76 7.27
C TRP A 183 30.55 -24.16 8.55
N ASP A 184 31.32 -23.09 8.45
CA ASP A 184 31.94 -22.39 9.60
C ASP A 184 31.15 -21.12 10.01
N ARG A 185 30.05 -20.78 9.32
CA ARG A 185 29.35 -19.51 9.54
C ARG A 185 28.66 -19.44 10.89
N THR A 186 28.00 -20.52 11.31
CA THR A 186 27.36 -20.56 12.64
C THR A 186 28.40 -20.38 13.75
N ALA A 187 29.58 -21.00 13.62
CA ALA A 187 30.70 -20.80 14.54
C ALA A 187 31.14 -19.33 14.59
N TYR A 188 31.26 -18.69 13.42
CA TYR A 188 31.60 -17.27 13.33
C TYR A 188 30.55 -16.35 13.97
N PHE A 189 29.25 -16.63 13.79
CA PHE A 189 28.17 -15.85 14.43
C PHE A 189 28.18 -16.02 15.95
N VAL A 190 28.46 -17.22 16.46
CA VAL A 190 28.62 -17.49 17.90
C VAL A 190 29.84 -16.74 18.45
N ASP A 191 30.97 -16.75 17.75
CA ASP A 191 32.17 -16.00 18.18
C ASP A 191 31.87 -14.50 18.27
N LYS A 192 31.16 -13.94 17.29
CA LYS A 192 30.75 -12.52 17.29
C LYS A 192 29.77 -12.20 18.43
N THR A 193 28.86 -13.12 18.70
CA THR A 193 27.91 -13.00 19.81
C THR A 193 28.62 -12.95 21.16
N LEU A 194 29.56 -13.89 21.39
CA LEU A 194 30.31 -13.95 22.65
C LEU A 194 31.28 -12.78 22.80
N ASP A 195 31.93 -12.34 21.71
CA ASP A 195 32.75 -11.12 21.71
C ASP A 195 31.93 -9.89 22.09
N PHE A 196 30.76 -9.71 21.47
CA PHE A 196 29.85 -8.61 21.79
C PHE A 196 29.43 -8.62 23.27
N LEU A 197 29.01 -9.76 23.79
CA LEU A 197 28.64 -9.91 25.21
C LEU A 197 29.81 -9.59 26.14
N SER A 198 31.03 -10.05 25.81
CA SER A 198 32.23 -9.80 26.63
C SER A 198 32.58 -8.32 26.75
N ARG A 199 32.21 -7.50 25.76
CA ARG A 199 32.42 -6.05 25.74
C ARG A 199 31.36 -5.26 26.50
N HIS A 200 30.27 -5.91 26.92
CA HIS A 200 29.15 -5.28 27.62
C HIS A 200 28.83 -5.99 28.96
N PRO A 201 29.80 -6.16 29.88
CA PRO A 201 29.63 -6.98 31.08
C PRO A 201 28.61 -6.42 32.10
N GLU A 202 28.35 -5.11 32.07
CA GLU A 202 27.43 -4.42 33.01
C GLU A 202 26.19 -3.84 32.30
N GLN A 203 26.06 -4.04 30.99
CA GLN A 203 24.95 -3.51 30.20
C GLN A 203 24.11 -4.68 29.65
N PRO A 204 22.78 -4.69 29.85
CA PRO A 204 21.95 -5.76 29.31
C PRO A 204 21.99 -5.74 27.78
N CYS A 205 22.10 -6.92 27.19
CA CYS A 205 22.24 -7.09 25.74
C CYS A 205 20.99 -7.70 25.13
N PHE A 206 20.57 -7.21 23.97
CA PHE A 206 19.58 -7.86 23.10
C PHE A 206 20.27 -8.31 21.82
N ILE A 207 20.27 -9.61 21.57
CA ILE A 207 21.01 -10.21 20.47
C ILE A 207 20.06 -11.01 19.60
N ASN A 208 20.08 -10.67 18.30
CA ASN A 208 19.57 -11.54 17.25
C ASN A 208 20.73 -12.42 16.76
N LEU A 209 20.78 -13.67 17.19
CA LEU A 209 21.66 -14.68 16.63
C LEU A 209 20.86 -15.47 15.59
N TRP A 210 21.00 -15.12 14.31
CA TRP A 210 20.17 -15.66 13.24
C TRP A 210 20.99 -16.48 12.23
N PRO A 211 21.52 -17.66 12.63
CA PRO A 211 22.28 -18.53 11.73
C PRO A 211 21.56 -18.78 10.40
N ASP A 212 22.34 -18.88 9.33
CA ASP A 212 21.84 -19.32 8.02
C ASP A 212 21.77 -20.85 7.92
N ASP A 213 22.30 -21.59 8.90
CA ASP A 213 21.95 -23.00 9.08
C ASP A 213 20.52 -23.12 9.60
N VAL A 214 19.73 -24.10 9.17
CA VAL A 214 20.05 -25.22 8.26
C VAL A 214 19.57 -24.95 6.82
N HIS A 215 19.66 -23.72 6.32
CA HIS A 215 19.25 -23.42 4.95
C HIS A 215 20.23 -23.98 3.92
N THR A 216 19.67 -24.42 2.79
CA THR A 216 20.43 -24.95 1.64
C THR A 216 21.29 -23.87 0.97
N PRO A 217 22.36 -24.24 0.24
CA PRO A 217 22.88 -25.59 0.05
C PRO A 217 23.65 -26.10 1.29
N TRP A 218 23.49 -27.38 1.63
CA TRP A 218 24.31 -28.03 2.67
C TRP A 218 25.62 -28.50 2.06
N VAL A 219 26.64 -27.66 2.24
CA VAL A 219 27.99 -27.88 1.71
C VAL A 219 28.91 -28.15 2.89
N TYR A 220 29.61 -29.29 2.87
CA TYR A 220 30.63 -29.62 3.86
C TYR A 220 32.06 -29.63 3.27
N GLU A 221 32.24 -29.83 1.95
CA GLU A 221 33.50 -29.66 1.21
C GLU A 221 33.25 -29.35 -0.30
N ASP A 222 34.27 -28.86 -1.03
CA ASP A 222 34.20 -28.52 -2.47
C ASP A 222 34.33 -29.76 -3.37
N ASP A 223 33.21 -30.43 -3.64
CA ASP A 223 33.19 -31.67 -4.43
C ASP A 223 32.69 -31.52 -5.87
N GLY A 224 32.27 -30.31 -6.29
CA GLY A 224 31.65 -30.09 -7.60
C GLY A 224 30.42 -30.97 -7.90
N GLY A 225 29.79 -31.57 -6.88
CA GLY A 225 28.84 -32.68 -7.00
C GLY A 225 27.35 -32.29 -6.87
N LYS A 226 26.50 -33.04 -7.59
CA LYS A 226 25.03 -33.06 -7.41
C LYS A 226 24.70 -33.82 -6.11
N GLY A 227 23.70 -33.36 -5.35
CA GLY A 227 23.24 -34.07 -4.13
C GLY A 227 23.44 -33.32 -2.80
N ARG A 228 23.72 -32.01 -2.85
CA ARG A 228 23.93 -31.14 -1.67
C ARG A 228 22.72 -30.99 -0.76
N GLU A 229 21.53 -31.38 -1.23
CA GLU A 229 20.27 -31.33 -0.47
C GLU A 229 19.82 -32.75 -0.07
N SER A 230 20.77 -33.58 0.39
CA SER A 230 20.51 -34.95 0.84
C SER A 230 20.33 -35.05 2.36
N GLU A 231 19.67 -36.11 2.83
CA GLU A 231 19.51 -36.40 4.28
C GLU A 231 20.87 -36.47 4.98
N VAL A 232 21.90 -37.02 4.34
CA VAL A 232 23.26 -37.15 4.91
C VAL A 232 23.90 -35.78 5.14
N ASN A 233 23.87 -34.88 4.16
CA ASN A 233 24.46 -33.55 4.32
C ASN A 233 23.69 -32.72 5.35
N PHE A 234 22.36 -32.89 5.40
CA PHE A 234 21.54 -32.26 6.43
C PHE A 234 21.95 -32.70 7.84
N THR A 235 22.15 -34.01 8.05
CA THR A 235 22.59 -34.58 9.34
C THR A 235 23.89 -33.94 9.83
N GLU A 236 24.89 -33.75 8.96
CA GLU A 236 26.17 -33.13 9.33
C GLU A 236 26.00 -31.65 9.72
N VAL A 237 25.23 -30.87 8.95
CA VAL A 237 24.96 -29.45 9.25
C VAL A 237 24.17 -29.31 10.56
N LEU A 238 23.20 -30.20 10.81
CA LEU A 238 22.41 -30.21 12.04
C LEU A 238 23.28 -30.54 13.26
N ALA A 239 24.18 -31.53 13.15
CA ALA A 239 25.10 -31.88 14.22
C ALA A 239 26.06 -30.73 14.54
N GLU A 240 26.59 -30.07 13.52
CA GLU A 240 27.47 -28.91 13.69
C GLU A 240 26.74 -27.72 14.33
N LEU A 241 25.51 -27.43 13.91
CA LEU A 241 24.67 -26.42 14.55
C LEU A 241 24.53 -26.69 16.05
N ASP A 242 24.21 -27.92 16.46
CA ASP A 242 24.10 -28.28 17.88
C ASP A 242 25.41 -28.05 18.65
N VAL A 243 26.57 -28.39 18.06
CA VAL A 243 27.89 -28.10 18.65
C VAL A 243 28.07 -26.60 18.88
N GLN A 244 27.69 -25.76 17.90
CA GLN A 244 27.82 -24.31 18.04
C GLN A 244 26.87 -23.73 19.08
N ILE A 245 25.65 -24.28 19.22
CA ILE A 245 24.75 -23.92 20.32
C ILE A 245 25.38 -24.30 21.67
N GLY A 246 26.00 -25.47 21.77
CA GLY A 246 26.77 -25.87 22.95
C GLY A 246 27.90 -24.88 23.30
N ARG A 247 28.66 -24.43 22.29
CA ARG A 247 29.71 -23.41 22.46
C ARG A 247 29.14 -22.08 22.97
N LEU A 248 28.00 -21.64 22.44
CA LEU A 248 27.32 -20.43 22.92
C LEU A 248 26.96 -20.58 24.41
N MET A 249 26.28 -21.66 24.78
CA MET A 249 25.85 -21.90 26.16
C MET A 249 27.03 -22.01 27.13
N GLN A 250 28.12 -22.66 26.73
CA GLN A 250 29.35 -22.69 27.53
C GLN A 250 29.99 -21.30 27.65
N GLY A 251 30.02 -20.53 26.57
CA GLY A 251 30.53 -19.16 26.58
C GLY A 251 29.76 -18.24 27.54
N LEU A 252 28.43 -18.38 27.65
CA LEU A 252 27.63 -17.64 28.64
C LEU A 252 28.05 -17.97 30.08
N LYS A 253 28.36 -19.24 30.36
CA LYS A 253 28.86 -19.70 31.67
C LYS A 253 30.26 -19.16 31.94
N ASP A 254 31.14 -19.21 30.95
CA ASP A 254 32.52 -18.73 31.07
C ASP A 254 32.58 -17.21 31.30
N LEU A 255 31.65 -16.45 30.70
CA LEU A 255 31.47 -15.02 30.93
C LEU A 255 30.77 -14.69 32.27
N GLY A 256 30.22 -15.69 32.97
CA GLY A 256 29.52 -15.50 34.24
C GLY A 256 28.15 -14.84 34.14
N ILE A 257 27.54 -14.82 32.95
CA ILE A 257 26.25 -14.15 32.67
C ILE A 257 25.09 -15.12 32.45
N ASP A 258 25.33 -16.44 32.55
CA ASP A 258 24.36 -17.50 32.26
C ASP A 258 23.05 -17.37 33.04
N GLU A 259 23.13 -17.07 34.34
CA GLU A 259 21.96 -16.93 35.22
C GLU A 259 21.11 -15.68 34.93
N ASN A 260 21.70 -14.66 34.30
CA ASN A 260 21.02 -13.42 33.90
C ASN A 260 20.80 -13.32 32.38
N THR A 261 20.73 -14.46 31.69
CA THR A 261 20.51 -14.50 30.24
C THR A 261 19.32 -15.39 29.89
N MET A 262 18.31 -14.77 29.27
CA MET A 262 17.21 -15.47 28.63
C MET A 262 17.61 -15.86 27.20
N VAL A 263 17.59 -17.16 26.92
CA VAL A 263 17.82 -17.72 25.58
C VAL A 263 16.50 -18.22 25.03
N VAL A 264 16.14 -17.73 23.85
CA VAL A 264 14.96 -18.16 23.09
C VAL A 264 15.44 -18.80 21.79
N PHE A 265 15.07 -20.06 21.56
CA PHE A 265 15.47 -20.82 20.38
C PHE A 265 14.26 -21.17 19.54
N THR A 266 14.29 -20.84 18.23
CA THR A 266 13.25 -21.20 17.28
C THR A 266 13.71 -21.09 15.82
N SER A 267 12.79 -21.28 14.87
CA SER A 267 13.03 -21.29 13.42
C SER A 267 12.12 -20.28 12.70
N ASP A 268 12.58 -19.77 11.55
CA ASP A 268 11.85 -18.77 10.75
C ASP A 268 10.72 -19.36 9.91
N ASN A 269 10.83 -20.60 9.46
CA ASN A 269 9.78 -21.29 8.72
C ASN A 269 10.07 -22.79 8.62
N GLY A 270 9.09 -23.53 8.07
CA GLY A 270 9.20 -24.96 7.86
C GLY A 270 10.35 -25.36 6.93
N PRO A 271 10.67 -26.65 6.84
CA PRO A 271 11.90 -27.12 6.21
C PRO A 271 11.80 -27.15 4.68
N ALA A 272 12.95 -26.98 4.02
CA ALA A 272 13.14 -27.31 2.62
C ALA A 272 14.52 -27.95 2.39
N PRO A 273 14.61 -29.16 1.81
CA PRO A 273 13.54 -30.15 1.60
C PRO A 273 12.96 -30.71 2.92
N ALA A 274 11.76 -31.30 2.86
CA ALA A 274 11.07 -31.85 4.03
C ALA A 274 11.22 -33.39 4.19
N PHE A 275 11.92 -34.06 3.26
CA PHE A 275 12.13 -35.52 3.24
C PHE A 275 10.86 -36.34 3.50
N SER A 276 9.85 -36.12 2.66
CA SER A 276 8.56 -36.81 2.75
C SER A 276 7.82 -36.62 4.08
N GLY A 277 8.03 -35.48 4.76
CA GLY A 277 7.34 -35.12 6.02
C GLY A 277 8.12 -35.49 7.28
N LYS A 278 9.25 -36.20 7.16
CA LYS A 278 10.07 -36.59 8.32
C LYS A 278 10.64 -35.39 9.10
N ARG A 279 10.92 -34.27 8.44
CA ARG A 279 11.40 -33.03 9.10
C ARG A 279 10.27 -32.20 9.73
N THR A 280 9.02 -32.62 9.56
CA THR A 280 7.84 -31.90 10.07
C THR A 280 6.99 -32.73 11.03
N ASP A 281 7.46 -33.88 11.52
CA ASP A 281 6.66 -34.85 12.30
C ASP A 281 5.32 -35.20 11.63
N ASP A 282 5.35 -35.42 10.31
CA ASP A 282 4.17 -35.61 9.46
C ASP A 282 3.15 -34.44 9.45
N LEU A 283 3.45 -33.30 10.10
CA LEU A 283 2.66 -32.08 9.93
C LEU A 283 2.60 -31.75 8.44
N ARG A 284 1.40 -31.47 7.94
CA ARG A 284 1.16 -31.29 6.51
C ARG A 284 1.93 -30.08 5.99
N GLY A 285 2.45 -30.21 4.76
CA GLY A 285 3.16 -29.12 4.10
C GLY A 285 4.61 -28.97 4.56
N ARG A 286 5.21 -27.84 4.20
CA ARG A 286 6.62 -27.49 4.40
C ARG A 286 6.83 -25.99 4.15
N LYS A 287 8.08 -25.51 4.04
CA LYS A 287 8.40 -24.16 3.55
C LYS A 287 7.51 -23.75 2.37
N ALA A 288 7.05 -22.50 2.36
CA ALA A 288 6.14 -21.93 1.37
C ALA A 288 4.73 -22.55 1.34
N THR A 289 4.21 -23.05 2.47
CA THR A 289 2.82 -23.50 2.62
C THR A 289 2.23 -23.04 3.96
N LEU A 290 0.93 -22.70 4.01
CA LEU A 290 0.24 -22.30 5.25
C LEU A 290 -0.26 -23.48 6.10
N TYR A 291 0.05 -24.71 5.68
CA TYR A 291 -0.16 -25.90 6.49
C TYR A 291 0.81 -25.95 7.66
N GLU A 292 0.50 -26.75 8.70
CA GLU A 292 1.25 -26.78 9.97
C GLU A 292 2.76 -26.99 9.77
N GLY A 293 3.17 -27.87 8.85
CA GLY A 293 4.58 -28.13 8.55
C GLY A 293 5.33 -26.96 7.92
N GLY A 294 4.63 -25.92 7.46
CA GLY A 294 5.23 -24.68 6.97
C GLY A 294 5.32 -23.56 8.01
N ILE A 295 4.46 -23.57 9.03
CA ILE A 295 4.33 -22.45 9.99
C ILE A 295 4.55 -22.82 11.47
N ARG A 296 4.48 -24.10 11.87
CA ARG A 296 4.63 -24.53 13.27
C ARG A 296 6.06 -25.00 13.57
N MET A 297 6.79 -24.26 14.39
CA MET A 297 8.24 -24.40 14.57
C MET A 297 8.61 -24.94 15.96
N PRO A 298 9.81 -25.53 16.15
CA PRO A 298 10.31 -25.81 17.50
C PRO A 298 10.52 -24.49 18.23
N PHE A 299 10.24 -24.44 19.53
CA PHE A 299 10.33 -23.21 20.34
C PHE A 299 10.68 -23.54 21.79
N ILE A 300 11.83 -23.05 22.24
CA ILE A 300 12.38 -23.28 23.57
C ILE A 300 12.69 -21.93 24.22
N VAL A 301 12.34 -21.79 25.49
CA VAL A 301 12.72 -20.63 26.32
C VAL A 301 13.46 -21.14 27.54
N ARG A 302 14.64 -20.58 27.82
CA ARG A 302 15.48 -20.95 28.97
C ARG A 302 16.04 -19.70 29.64
N TRP A 303 15.87 -19.61 30.95
CA TRP A 303 16.45 -18.58 31.80
C TRP A 303 16.59 -19.12 33.22
N PRO A 304 17.80 -19.51 33.67
CA PRO A 304 18.01 -20.11 34.98
C PRO A 304 17.48 -19.23 36.11
N GLY A 305 16.95 -19.88 37.16
CA GLY A 305 16.35 -19.21 38.32
C GLY A 305 14.99 -18.54 38.06
N THR A 306 14.63 -18.26 36.80
CA THR A 306 13.39 -17.57 36.44
C THR A 306 12.42 -18.48 35.69
N VAL A 307 12.87 -19.09 34.60
CA VAL A 307 12.07 -20.02 33.78
C VAL A 307 12.20 -21.43 34.39
N PRO A 308 11.08 -22.13 34.65
CA PRO A 308 11.10 -23.49 35.15
C PRO A 308 11.75 -24.49 34.17
N ALA A 309 12.70 -25.28 34.68
CA ALA A 309 13.39 -26.30 33.90
C ALA A 309 12.52 -27.55 33.64
N GLY A 310 12.74 -28.18 32.48
CA GLY A 310 12.21 -29.49 32.11
C GLY A 310 10.71 -29.53 31.84
N ARG A 311 10.07 -28.39 31.58
CA ARG A 311 8.63 -28.34 31.29
C ARG A 311 8.33 -28.44 29.80
N VAL A 312 7.16 -28.98 29.50
CA VAL A 312 6.55 -28.95 28.17
C VAL A 312 5.25 -28.18 28.27
N ASN A 313 5.06 -27.20 27.38
CA ASN A 313 3.79 -26.49 27.23
C ASN A 313 3.18 -26.84 25.88
N ASP A 314 2.08 -27.57 25.90
CA ASP A 314 1.34 -28.04 24.73
C ASP A 314 -0.06 -27.44 24.62
N SER A 315 -0.40 -26.51 25.50
CA SER A 315 -1.71 -25.87 25.61
C SER A 315 -1.73 -24.46 25.02
N SER A 316 -0.62 -23.72 25.15
CA SER A 316 -0.56 -22.30 24.79
C SER A 316 -0.18 -22.10 23.33
N VAL A 317 -0.91 -21.23 22.62
CA VAL A 317 -0.67 -20.93 21.21
C VAL A 317 0.13 -19.63 21.11
N LEU A 318 1.36 -19.74 20.61
CA LEU A 318 2.31 -18.64 20.48
C LEU A 318 2.56 -18.32 19.01
N CYS A 319 2.88 -17.06 18.71
CA CYS A 319 3.33 -16.62 17.40
C CYS A 319 4.58 -15.75 17.53
N SER A 320 5.45 -15.74 16.51
CA SER A 320 6.63 -14.88 16.46
C SER A 320 6.33 -13.39 16.71
N VAL A 321 5.15 -12.90 16.30
CA VAL A 321 4.74 -11.50 16.53
C VAL A 321 4.55 -11.19 18.02
N ASP A 322 4.29 -12.20 18.87
CA ASP A 322 4.11 -12.03 20.32
C ASP A 322 5.43 -11.77 21.04
N LEU A 323 6.58 -12.13 20.44
CA LEU A 323 7.87 -12.00 21.12
C LEU A 323 8.20 -10.55 21.45
N PHE A 324 7.83 -9.62 20.58
CA PHE A 324 8.12 -8.20 20.79
C PHE A 324 7.35 -7.62 22.00
N PRO A 325 6.00 -7.67 22.07
CA PRO A 325 5.27 -7.26 23.27
C PRO A 325 5.68 -8.02 24.52
N SER A 326 5.95 -9.33 24.41
CA SER A 326 6.39 -10.14 25.56
C SER A 326 7.75 -9.70 26.10
N PHE A 327 8.74 -9.43 25.24
CA PHE A 327 10.06 -8.96 25.69
C PHE A 327 9.99 -7.54 26.26
N CYS A 328 9.12 -6.69 25.72
CA CYS A 328 8.86 -5.39 26.30
C CYS A 328 8.29 -5.51 27.72
N ALA A 329 7.29 -6.38 27.92
CA ALA A 329 6.72 -6.64 29.24
C ALA A 329 7.74 -7.22 30.23
N ILE A 330 8.54 -8.21 29.82
CA ILE A 330 9.59 -8.83 30.64
C ILE A 330 10.64 -7.80 31.10
N THR A 331 10.97 -6.84 30.24
CA THR A 331 12.04 -5.86 30.49
C THR A 331 11.53 -4.53 31.06
N GLY A 332 10.21 -4.40 31.24
CA GLY A 332 9.57 -3.13 31.60
C GLY A 332 9.79 -2.02 30.56
N THR A 333 9.95 -2.39 29.29
CA THR A 333 10.08 -1.45 28.17
C THR A 333 8.69 -1.06 27.65
N GLU A 334 8.46 0.22 27.40
CA GLU A 334 7.21 0.68 26.79
C GLU A 334 7.14 0.30 25.30
N LEU A 335 5.98 -0.16 24.86
CA LEU A 335 5.76 -0.48 23.45
C LEU A 335 5.63 0.79 22.60
N PRO A 336 6.12 0.77 21.34
CA PRO A 336 5.89 1.88 20.42
C PRO A 336 4.39 2.03 20.14
N THR A 337 3.90 3.26 20.15
CA THR A 337 2.47 3.58 19.96
C THR A 337 2.11 4.07 18.56
N LYS A 338 3.12 4.29 17.69
CA LYS A 338 2.92 4.82 16.34
C LYS A 338 2.14 3.88 15.42
N TYR A 339 2.30 2.58 15.61
CA TYR A 339 1.63 1.53 14.82
C TYR A 339 0.95 0.55 15.78
N PRO A 340 -0.18 -0.07 15.39
CA PRO A 340 -0.74 -1.17 16.16
C PRO A 340 0.24 -2.35 16.16
N ILE A 341 0.38 -3.01 17.32
CA ILE A 341 1.11 -4.28 17.45
C ILE A 341 0.09 -5.40 17.33
N ASP A 342 0.36 -6.39 16.47
CA ASP A 342 -0.54 -7.54 16.28
C ASP A 342 -0.30 -8.63 17.34
N GLY A 343 0.93 -8.72 17.86
CA GLY A 343 1.29 -9.67 18.91
C GLY A 343 0.64 -9.37 20.27
N GLU A 344 0.47 -10.42 21.06
CA GLU A 344 -0.01 -10.34 22.44
C GLU A 344 1.16 -10.45 23.44
N ASP A 345 1.02 -9.83 24.61
CA ASP A 345 1.95 -10.07 25.71
C ASP A 345 1.76 -11.50 26.26
N MET A 346 2.69 -12.38 25.89
CA MET A 346 2.76 -13.77 26.33
C MET A 346 3.86 -13.97 27.39
N SER A 347 4.36 -12.91 28.02
CA SER A 347 5.45 -12.97 29.01
C SER A 347 5.19 -13.99 30.12
N GLN A 348 3.97 -14.05 30.65
CA GLN A 348 3.61 -15.02 31.71
C GLN A 348 3.71 -16.47 31.23
N VAL A 349 3.43 -16.74 29.96
CA VAL A 349 3.56 -18.07 29.36
C VAL A 349 5.04 -18.39 29.10
N LEU A 350 5.80 -17.45 28.54
CA LEU A 350 7.24 -17.62 28.27
C LEU A 350 8.04 -17.86 29.54
N LEU A 351 7.67 -17.20 30.65
CA LEU A 351 8.30 -17.37 31.97
C LEU A 351 7.77 -18.58 32.75
N GLY A 352 6.78 -19.32 32.23
CA GLY A 352 6.18 -20.47 32.91
C GLY A 352 5.34 -20.13 34.15
N ALA A 353 4.97 -18.86 34.30
CA ALA A 353 4.07 -18.38 35.35
C ALA A 353 2.59 -18.70 35.02
N SER A 354 2.27 -18.94 33.75
CA SER A 354 0.98 -19.48 33.28
C SER A 354 1.19 -20.70 32.39
N GLU A 355 0.39 -21.74 32.64
CA GLU A 355 0.37 -22.98 31.85
C GLU A 355 -0.75 -22.98 30.79
N ALA A 356 -1.57 -21.93 30.73
CA ALA A 356 -2.57 -21.74 29.69
C ALA A 356 -2.93 -20.25 29.59
N ALA A 357 -2.57 -19.63 28.47
CA ALA A 357 -3.16 -18.36 28.06
C ALA A 357 -4.09 -18.62 26.88
N GLU A 358 -5.38 -18.34 27.06
CA GLU A 358 -6.26 -18.19 25.91
C GLU A 358 -5.88 -16.89 25.21
N ARG A 359 -5.52 -17.01 23.92
CA ARG A 359 -5.31 -15.82 23.09
C ARG A 359 -6.62 -15.06 22.99
N THR A 360 -6.53 -13.74 23.04
CA THR A 360 -7.72 -12.89 22.86
C THR A 360 -7.99 -12.59 21.38
N ASN A 361 -6.95 -12.63 20.55
CA ASN A 361 -6.99 -12.35 19.12
C ASN A 361 -6.62 -13.59 18.29
N PRO A 362 -7.29 -13.80 17.15
CA PRO A 362 -6.90 -14.82 16.18
C PRO A 362 -5.50 -14.55 15.62
N LEU A 363 -4.85 -15.62 15.17
CA LEU A 363 -3.64 -15.53 14.36
C LEU A 363 -4.00 -15.56 12.88
N PHE A 364 -3.34 -14.72 12.10
CA PHE A 364 -3.58 -14.60 10.66
C PHE A 364 -2.30 -14.81 9.88
N TRP A 365 -2.43 -15.31 8.66
CA TRP A 365 -1.33 -15.47 7.73
C TRP A 365 -1.77 -15.11 6.32
N GLU A 366 -0.88 -14.42 5.61
CA GLU A 366 -0.89 -14.35 4.16
C GLU A 366 0.43 -14.88 3.63
N PHE A 367 0.38 -15.59 2.50
CA PHE A 367 1.56 -15.98 1.77
C PHE A 367 1.33 -16.14 0.27
N GLY A 368 2.01 -15.31 -0.50
CA GLY A 368 2.25 -15.55 -1.91
C GLY A 368 0.99 -15.49 -2.77
N ILE A 369 0.13 -14.47 -2.57
CA ILE A 369 -1.07 -14.23 -3.40
C ILE A 369 -0.82 -14.42 -4.92
N HIS A 370 0.32 -13.94 -5.42
CA HIS A 370 0.70 -13.94 -6.84
C HIS A 370 1.69 -15.06 -7.24
N LEU A 371 2.00 -15.99 -6.36
CA LEU A 371 2.86 -17.13 -6.68
C LEU A 371 2.10 -18.18 -7.49
N ALA A 372 2.59 -18.47 -8.69
CA ALA A 372 1.94 -19.39 -9.63
C ALA A 372 1.84 -20.85 -9.15
N ASN A 373 2.78 -21.31 -8.31
CA ASN A 373 2.90 -22.72 -7.91
C ASN A 373 2.60 -22.94 -6.42
N ARG A 374 1.66 -22.16 -5.87
CA ARG A 374 1.29 -22.25 -4.46
C ARG A 374 0.50 -23.53 -4.18
N VAL A 375 0.80 -24.19 -3.05
CA VAL A 375 0.21 -25.48 -2.67
C VAL A 375 -1.00 -25.32 -1.74
N SER A 376 -0.95 -24.37 -0.81
CA SER A 376 -2.08 -24.02 0.06
C SER A 376 -2.86 -22.84 -0.50
N PRO A 377 -4.10 -22.60 -0.04
CA PRO A 377 -4.70 -21.28 -0.13
C PRO A 377 -3.75 -20.23 0.48
N HIS A 378 -3.79 -19.00 -0.02
CA HIS A 378 -2.83 -17.97 0.40
C HIS A 378 -3.19 -17.25 1.71
N LEU A 379 -4.38 -17.47 2.25
CA LEU A 379 -4.79 -16.94 3.55
C LEU A 379 -5.05 -18.08 4.53
N ALA A 380 -4.68 -17.86 5.79
CA ALA A 380 -5.09 -18.72 6.90
C ALA A 380 -5.43 -17.89 8.14
N VAL A 381 -6.39 -18.38 8.93
CA VAL A 381 -6.70 -17.89 10.28
C VAL A 381 -6.71 -19.06 11.24
N ARG A 382 -6.17 -18.86 12.45
CA ARG A 382 -6.35 -19.76 13.58
C ARG A 382 -7.00 -18.99 14.73
N ASP A 383 -8.14 -19.50 15.17
CA ASP A 383 -8.89 -18.97 16.30
C ASP A 383 -9.34 -20.13 17.21
N GLY A 384 -8.71 -20.19 18.39
CA GLY A 384 -8.79 -21.34 19.29
C GLY A 384 -8.38 -22.65 18.63
N ASP A 385 -9.27 -23.63 18.69
CA ASP A 385 -9.09 -24.96 18.10
C ASP A 385 -9.32 -24.98 16.58
N TRP A 386 -9.80 -23.91 15.96
CA TRP A 386 -10.16 -23.90 14.54
C TRP A 386 -9.12 -23.20 13.69
N LYS A 387 -8.71 -23.84 12.60
CA LYS A 387 -7.86 -23.25 11.56
C LYS A 387 -8.57 -23.31 10.22
N LEU A 388 -8.77 -22.15 9.59
CA LEU A 388 -9.40 -22.02 8.27
C LEU A 388 -8.39 -21.48 7.26
N LEU A 389 -8.36 -22.05 6.06
CA LEU A 389 -7.59 -21.56 4.92
C LEU A 389 -8.53 -21.20 3.77
N VAL A 390 -8.23 -20.13 3.03
CA VAL A 390 -9.04 -19.68 1.88
C VAL A 390 -8.22 -18.81 0.92
N ASN A 391 -8.68 -18.67 -0.33
CA ASN A 391 -8.22 -17.61 -1.23
C ASN A 391 -9.04 -16.32 -1.05
N ALA A 392 -8.52 -15.19 -1.51
CA ALA A 392 -9.12 -13.86 -1.27
C ALA A 392 -10.44 -13.71 -2.03
N ASP A 393 -10.54 -14.38 -3.18
CA ASP A 393 -11.78 -14.55 -3.95
C ASP A 393 -12.81 -15.48 -3.27
N GLY A 394 -12.48 -16.00 -2.08
CA GLY A 394 -13.31 -16.91 -1.30
C GLY A 394 -13.30 -18.36 -1.78
N SER A 395 -12.44 -18.75 -2.73
CA SER A 395 -12.29 -20.12 -3.20
C SER A 395 -11.39 -20.98 -2.30
N ASN A 396 -11.39 -22.30 -2.53
CA ASN A 396 -10.55 -23.28 -1.82
C ASN A 396 -10.63 -23.22 -0.29
N VAL A 397 -11.85 -23.21 0.25
CA VAL A 397 -12.07 -23.22 1.69
C VAL A 397 -11.66 -24.57 2.30
N GLU A 398 -10.75 -24.52 3.25
CA GLU A 398 -10.37 -25.66 4.09
C GLU A 398 -10.55 -25.30 5.56
N LEU A 399 -11.07 -26.24 6.38
CA LEU A 399 -11.25 -26.05 7.81
C LEU A 399 -10.78 -27.30 8.55
N TYR A 400 -10.00 -27.09 9.61
CA TYR A 400 -9.41 -28.13 10.43
C TYR A 400 -9.59 -27.81 11.92
N ASN A 401 -9.78 -28.85 12.74
CA ASN A 401 -9.77 -28.72 14.19
C ASN A 401 -8.39 -29.11 14.73
N MET A 402 -7.61 -28.14 15.21
CA MET A 402 -6.24 -28.29 15.69
C MET A 402 -6.11 -29.15 16.95
N LYS A 403 -7.20 -29.36 17.70
CA LYS A 403 -7.20 -30.23 18.87
C LYS A 403 -7.32 -31.71 18.49
N THR A 404 -8.09 -32.02 17.45
CA THR A 404 -8.35 -33.42 17.04
C THR A 404 -7.64 -33.84 15.75
N ASP A 405 -7.22 -32.89 14.92
CA ASP A 405 -6.57 -33.10 13.62
C ASP A 405 -5.52 -32.00 13.33
N PHE A 406 -4.51 -31.89 14.18
CA PHE A 406 -3.35 -31.00 13.95
C PHE A 406 -2.48 -31.43 12.76
N LEU A 407 -2.79 -32.57 12.12
CA LEU A 407 -2.11 -33.02 10.90
C LEU A 407 -2.84 -32.54 9.63
N GLU A 408 -3.98 -31.84 9.77
CA GLU A 408 -4.77 -31.27 8.67
C GLU A 408 -5.15 -32.32 7.60
N LYS A 409 -5.50 -33.52 8.05
CA LYS A 409 -5.81 -34.67 7.18
C LYS A 409 -7.23 -34.61 6.63
N THR A 410 -8.18 -34.09 7.40
CA THR A 410 -9.61 -34.10 7.06
C THR A 410 -10.17 -32.69 7.01
N ASN A 411 -10.45 -32.19 5.81
CA ASN A 411 -11.16 -30.92 5.65
C ASN A 411 -12.62 -31.07 6.09
N VAL A 412 -13.00 -30.41 7.18
CA VAL A 412 -14.34 -30.48 7.79
C VAL A 412 -15.19 -29.23 7.52
N ALA A 413 -14.84 -28.40 6.53
CA ALA A 413 -15.55 -27.17 6.21
C ALA A 413 -17.03 -27.39 5.89
N PHE A 414 -17.36 -28.44 5.12
CA PHE A 414 -18.74 -28.75 4.73
C PHE A 414 -19.62 -29.11 5.93
N SER A 415 -19.08 -29.79 6.94
CA SER A 415 -19.83 -30.25 8.12
C SER A 415 -19.90 -29.24 9.26
N ASN A 416 -19.17 -28.12 9.18
CA ASN A 416 -19.14 -27.07 10.21
C ASN A 416 -19.37 -25.67 9.59
N PRO A 417 -20.50 -25.46 8.88
CA PRO A 417 -20.77 -24.21 8.16
C PRO A 417 -20.82 -22.98 9.08
N GLU A 418 -21.21 -23.14 10.34
CA GLU A 418 -21.21 -22.07 11.34
C GLU A 418 -19.81 -21.53 11.64
N VAL A 419 -18.79 -22.40 11.68
CA VAL A 419 -17.39 -21.99 11.87
C VAL A 419 -16.87 -21.30 10.62
N VAL A 420 -17.18 -21.83 9.43
CA VAL A 420 -16.80 -21.22 8.15
C VAL A 420 -17.42 -19.82 8.00
N ASN A 421 -18.70 -19.67 8.30
CA ASN A 421 -19.42 -18.39 8.21
C ASN A 421 -18.87 -17.33 9.19
N ARG A 422 -18.16 -17.75 10.23
CA ARG A 422 -17.49 -16.86 11.18
C ARG A 422 -16.08 -16.51 10.75
N LEU A 423 -15.27 -17.51 10.38
CA LEU A 423 -13.84 -17.34 10.13
C LEU A 423 -13.49 -16.88 8.71
N LYS A 424 -14.26 -17.28 7.69
CA LYS A 424 -13.99 -16.90 6.31
C LYS A 424 -14.10 -15.38 6.08
N PRO A 425 -15.21 -14.70 6.41
CA PRO A 425 -15.28 -13.25 6.23
C PRO A 425 -14.24 -12.52 7.10
N MET A 426 -14.05 -12.95 8.36
CA MET A 426 -13.01 -12.40 9.24
C MET A 426 -11.61 -12.42 8.60
N LEU A 427 -11.22 -13.53 7.98
CA LEU A 427 -9.92 -13.67 7.33
C LEU A 427 -9.78 -12.83 6.07
N ILE A 428 -10.83 -12.79 5.23
CA ILE A 428 -10.82 -11.98 3.99
C ILE A 428 -10.80 -10.50 4.36
N ASP A 429 -11.63 -10.07 5.31
CA ASP A 429 -11.68 -8.68 5.78
C ASP A 429 -10.34 -8.29 6.42
N TRP A 430 -9.73 -9.17 7.23
CA TRP A 430 -8.39 -8.93 7.76
C TRP A 430 -7.37 -8.71 6.64
N PHE A 431 -7.38 -9.56 5.61
CA PHE A 431 -6.46 -9.44 4.47
C PHE A 431 -6.69 -8.13 3.71
N GLU A 432 -7.91 -7.80 3.32
CA GLU A 432 -8.23 -6.57 2.58
C GLU A 432 -7.90 -5.29 3.38
N ASN A 433 -8.00 -5.36 4.71
CA ASN A 433 -7.65 -4.24 5.59
C ASN A 433 -6.15 -4.13 5.85
N SER A 434 -5.45 -5.26 5.93
CA SER A 434 -4.05 -5.31 6.38
C SER A 434 -3.08 -5.40 5.20
N PHE A 435 -3.51 -5.78 4.00
CA PHE A 435 -2.62 -5.93 2.86
C PHE A 435 -1.97 -4.61 2.49
N ARG A 436 -0.65 -4.54 2.70
CA ARG A 436 0.19 -3.39 2.36
C ARG A 436 -0.19 -2.08 3.08
N GLU A 437 -0.89 -2.15 4.20
CA GLU A 437 -1.40 -0.98 4.95
C GLU A 437 -0.32 0.07 5.28
N PHE A 438 0.87 -0.37 5.68
CA PHE A 438 2.03 0.48 6.02
C PHE A 438 3.18 0.32 5.03
N ALA A 439 2.95 -0.37 3.92
CA ALA A 439 3.95 -0.67 2.91
C ALA A 439 4.28 0.53 2.02
N ASP A 440 3.33 1.46 1.89
CA ASP A 440 3.46 2.62 1.05
C ASP A 440 3.94 3.81 1.89
N ASN A 441 4.99 4.50 1.44
CA ASN A 441 5.37 5.77 2.03
C ASN A 441 4.34 6.83 1.60
N ILE A 442 3.34 7.09 2.44
CA ILE A 442 2.28 8.07 2.14
C ILE A 442 2.66 9.41 2.78
N VAL A 443 2.77 10.44 1.94
CA VAL A 443 2.91 11.83 2.40
C VAL A 443 1.58 12.54 2.18
N ARG A 444 0.96 12.95 3.29
CA ARG A 444 -0.30 13.70 3.30
C ARG A 444 -0.04 15.19 3.17
N VAL A 445 -0.79 15.80 2.26
CA VAL A 445 -0.63 17.19 1.85
C VAL A 445 -1.93 17.94 2.03
N ALA A 446 -1.86 19.15 2.54
CA ALA A 446 -2.97 20.08 2.66
C ALA A 446 -2.60 21.44 2.07
N ALA A 447 -3.58 22.19 1.55
CA ALA A 447 -3.35 23.51 0.96
C ALA A 447 -2.81 24.52 2.00
N ASP A 448 -3.17 24.31 3.26
CA ASP A 448 -2.72 25.03 4.45
C ASP A 448 -1.69 24.23 5.29
N GLY A 449 -1.07 23.20 4.70
CA GLY A 449 -0.10 22.34 5.38
C GLY A 449 1.18 23.06 5.83
N ASP A 450 1.85 22.50 6.83
CA ASP A 450 3.10 23.05 7.37
C ASP A 450 4.32 22.45 6.65
N ALA A 451 5.18 23.30 6.07
CA ALA A 451 6.42 22.88 5.43
C ALA A 451 7.45 22.27 6.42
N SER A 452 7.26 22.45 7.73
CA SER A 452 8.06 21.78 8.75
C SER A 452 7.59 20.36 9.07
N ALA A 453 6.34 20.02 8.72
CA ALA A 453 5.76 18.71 8.92
C ALA A 453 6.22 17.69 7.87
N ASP A 454 6.20 16.40 8.21
CA ASP A 454 6.64 15.30 7.35
C ASP A 454 5.50 14.63 6.55
N GLY A 455 4.25 15.04 6.77
CA GLY A 455 3.08 14.46 6.09
C GLY A 455 2.70 13.06 6.57
N SER A 456 3.22 12.60 7.72
CA SER A 456 2.95 11.25 8.23
C SER A 456 1.49 11.02 8.66
N SER A 457 0.71 12.07 8.92
CA SER A 457 -0.73 12.03 9.23
C SER A 457 -1.46 13.24 8.65
N TRP A 458 -2.80 13.26 8.67
CA TRP A 458 -3.57 14.43 8.23
C TRP A 458 -3.40 15.64 9.16
N ASP A 459 -3.25 15.40 10.47
CA ASP A 459 -2.94 16.45 11.45
C ASP A 459 -1.52 17.01 11.27
N ASN A 460 -0.60 16.22 10.72
CA ASN A 460 0.77 16.61 10.40
C ASN A 460 0.96 16.76 8.87
N ALA A 461 -0.07 17.19 8.15
CA ALA A 461 -0.01 17.34 6.70
C ALA A 461 0.99 18.44 6.31
N THR A 462 1.78 18.17 5.27
CA THR A 462 2.79 19.12 4.76
C THR A 462 2.33 19.85 3.50
N THR A 463 3.18 20.74 2.98
CA THR A 463 2.96 21.44 1.70
C THR A 463 3.29 20.54 0.51
N ILE A 464 2.73 20.84 -0.67
CA ILE A 464 3.03 20.05 -1.87
C ILE A 464 4.51 20.13 -2.25
N GLU A 465 5.14 21.30 -2.12
CA GLU A 465 6.56 21.51 -2.41
C GLU A 465 7.46 20.65 -1.52
N HIS A 466 7.13 20.58 -0.22
CA HIS A 466 7.87 19.73 0.70
C HIS A 466 7.63 18.24 0.41
N ALA A 467 6.39 17.84 0.10
CA ALA A 467 6.07 16.45 -0.26
C ALA A 467 6.80 15.96 -1.50
N ILE A 468 7.00 16.82 -2.50
CA ILE A 468 7.82 16.51 -3.68
C ILE A 468 9.27 16.28 -3.28
N THR A 469 9.82 17.10 -2.39
CA THR A 469 11.18 16.93 -1.85
C THR A 469 11.33 15.60 -1.12
N LEU A 470 10.36 15.25 -0.26
CA LEU A 470 10.34 13.98 0.48
C LEU A 470 10.22 12.77 -0.46
N SER A 471 9.43 12.91 -1.54
CA SER A 471 9.24 11.85 -2.54
C SER A 471 10.50 11.58 -3.37
N GLN A 472 11.33 12.60 -3.59
CA GLN A 472 12.62 12.45 -4.27
C GLN A 472 13.67 11.78 -3.37
N GLN A 473 13.55 11.93 -2.05
CA GLN A 473 14.41 11.25 -1.08
C GLN A 473 14.01 9.77 -0.88
N ASN A 474 12.72 9.48 -1.00
CA ASN A 474 12.16 8.16 -0.71
C ASN A 474 11.41 7.61 -1.94
N ALA A 475 12.07 6.74 -2.71
CA ALA A 475 11.46 6.11 -3.86
C ALA A 475 10.17 5.35 -3.48
N GLY A 476 9.14 5.43 -4.34
CA GLY A 476 7.84 4.77 -4.09
C GLY A 476 6.86 5.56 -3.22
N THR A 477 7.20 6.80 -2.86
CA THR A 477 6.30 7.69 -2.11
C THR A 477 5.03 8.02 -2.89
N LYS A 478 3.88 7.95 -2.21
CA LYS A 478 2.57 8.36 -2.72
C LYS A 478 2.16 9.65 -2.01
N ILE A 479 1.78 10.66 -2.78
CA ILE A 479 1.30 11.93 -2.25
C ILE A 479 -0.23 11.90 -2.22
N TRP A 480 -0.82 12.07 -1.04
CA TRP A 480 -2.27 12.17 -0.85
C TRP A 480 -2.65 13.60 -0.55
N MET A 481 -3.49 14.18 -1.39
CA MET A 481 -3.85 15.59 -1.32
C MET A 481 -5.26 15.77 -0.77
N LYS A 482 -5.36 16.51 0.33
CA LYS A 482 -6.64 16.96 0.89
C LYS A 482 -7.32 17.92 -0.08
N ALA A 483 -8.66 17.92 -0.11
CA ALA A 483 -9.47 18.86 -0.86
C ALA A 483 -9.04 20.30 -0.58
N GLY A 484 -8.99 21.11 -1.62
CA GLY A 484 -8.49 22.48 -1.52
C GLY A 484 -7.85 22.98 -2.81
N ILE A 485 -7.50 24.27 -2.80
CA ILE A 485 -6.85 24.95 -3.92
C ILE A 485 -5.37 25.15 -3.61
N TYR A 486 -4.53 24.50 -4.40
CA TYR A 486 -3.08 24.51 -4.35
C TYR A 486 -2.57 25.50 -5.41
N SER A 487 -2.33 26.72 -4.96
CA SER A 487 -1.89 27.83 -5.81
C SER A 487 -0.41 27.73 -6.15
N VAL A 488 -0.10 27.44 -7.42
CA VAL A 488 1.26 27.46 -7.98
C VAL A 488 1.45 28.79 -8.69
N SER A 489 2.36 29.64 -8.23
CA SER A 489 2.41 31.06 -8.66
C SER A 489 3.72 31.51 -9.29
N THR A 490 4.82 30.78 -9.10
CA THR A 490 6.15 31.23 -9.57
C THR A 490 6.89 30.18 -10.37
N THR A 491 6.97 28.96 -9.84
CA THR A 491 7.75 27.86 -10.44
C THR A 491 6.86 26.63 -10.57
N SER A 492 6.96 25.96 -11.71
CA SER A 492 6.29 24.69 -11.93
C SER A 492 6.76 23.66 -10.91
N LEU A 493 5.84 22.85 -10.42
CA LEU A 493 6.16 21.70 -9.59
C LEU A 493 6.77 20.60 -10.49
N ASN A 494 7.94 20.10 -10.09
CA ASN A 494 8.59 18.99 -10.78
C ASN A 494 7.75 17.72 -10.59
N PHE A 495 7.26 17.16 -11.69
CA PHE A 495 6.38 16.00 -11.71
C PHE A 495 7.11 14.69 -12.00
N ASP A 496 8.44 14.64 -12.02
CA ASP A 496 9.22 13.43 -12.32
C ASP A 496 9.04 12.33 -11.28
N ASN A 497 8.58 11.15 -11.73
CA ASN A 497 8.38 9.94 -10.95
C ASN A 497 7.48 10.12 -9.71
N LEU A 498 6.56 11.09 -9.74
CA LEU A 498 5.61 11.34 -8.66
C LEU A 498 4.29 10.59 -8.85
N VAL A 499 3.78 10.03 -7.75
CA VAL A 499 2.45 9.42 -7.70
C VAL A 499 1.57 10.28 -6.81
N ILE A 500 0.67 11.06 -7.42
CA ILE A 500 -0.19 12.04 -6.75
C ILE A 500 -1.65 11.62 -6.86
N TYR A 501 -2.33 11.56 -5.71
CA TYR A 501 -3.76 11.29 -5.59
C TYR A 501 -4.48 12.48 -4.95
N GLY A 502 -5.51 13.00 -5.61
CA GLY A 502 -6.49 13.92 -5.04
C GLY A 502 -7.80 13.22 -4.67
N GLY A 503 -8.68 13.94 -3.98
CA GLY A 503 -10.01 13.45 -3.60
C GLY A 503 -10.19 13.15 -2.11
N PHE A 504 -9.30 13.61 -1.24
CA PHE A 504 -9.36 13.29 0.19
C PHE A 504 -10.03 14.40 1.00
N ALA A 505 -10.94 14.06 1.91
CA ALA A 505 -11.48 14.96 2.93
C ALA A 505 -10.46 15.29 4.03
N GLY A 506 -9.43 14.45 4.19
CA GLY A 506 -8.39 14.60 5.22
C GLY A 506 -8.66 13.75 6.46
N THR A 507 -9.39 12.65 6.32
CA THR A 507 -9.71 11.69 7.39
C THR A 507 -9.41 10.26 6.99
N GLU A 508 -9.12 10.02 5.72
CA GLU A 508 -8.98 8.72 5.12
C GLU A 508 -7.69 8.02 5.56
N THR A 509 -7.80 6.70 5.71
CA THR A 509 -6.70 5.79 6.00
C THR A 509 -6.34 4.93 4.80
N LYS A 510 -7.23 4.83 3.80
CA LYS A 510 -7.04 4.02 2.58
C LYS A 510 -7.30 4.82 1.31
N LEU A 511 -6.60 4.46 0.23
CA LEU A 511 -6.75 5.12 -1.08
C LEU A 511 -8.17 5.01 -1.65
N ALA A 512 -8.86 3.88 -1.39
CA ALA A 512 -10.20 3.62 -1.90
C ALA A 512 -11.31 4.44 -1.21
N GLU A 513 -11.00 5.10 -0.08
CA GLU A 513 -11.96 5.94 0.66
C GLU A 513 -12.12 7.34 0.06
N ARG A 514 -11.22 7.73 -0.86
CA ARG A 514 -11.26 9.06 -1.50
C ARG A 514 -12.46 9.20 -2.43
N ASP A 515 -12.93 10.43 -2.56
CA ASP A 515 -13.97 10.84 -3.50
C ASP A 515 -13.53 12.11 -4.23
N TRP A 516 -13.00 11.97 -5.44
CA TRP A 516 -12.52 13.11 -6.23
C TRP A 516 -13.64 14.01 -6.78
N HIS A 517 -14.88 13.51 -6.81
CA HIS A 517 -16.01 14.31 -7.26
C HIS A 517 -16.41 15.33 -6.18
N VAL A 518 -16.49 14.87 -4.93
CA VAL A 518 -16.88 15.69 -3.77
C VAL A 518 -15.69 16.47 -3.20
N ASN A 519 -14.56 15.82 -2.97
CA ASN A 519 -13.39 16.37 -2.28
C ASN A 519 -12.37 16.92 -3.27
N GLN A 520 -12.76 17.93 -4.05
CA GLN A 520 -11.96 18.44 -5.16
C GLN A 520 -10.59 18.97 -4.73
N THR A 521 -9.55 18.45 -5.36
CA THR A 521 -8.15 18.90 -5.21
C THR A 521 -7.75 19.67 -6.46
N ILE A 522 -7.37 20.93 -6.32
CA ILE A 522 -7.19 21.84 -7.45
C ILE A 522 -5.76 22.37 -7.49
N PHE A 523 -5.00 22.06 -8.54
CA PHE A 523 -3.78 22.78 -8.90
C PHE A 523 -4.13 24.01 -9.74
N ASP A 524 -3.91 25.20 -9.18
CA ASP A 524 -4.19 26.47 -9.85
C ASP A 524 -2.88 27.17 -10.25
N GLY A 525 -2.66 27.37 -11.55
CA GLY A 525 -1.46 28.04 -12.08
C GLY A 525 -1.48 29.57 -11.95
N ASN A 526 -2.52 30.13 -11.34
CA ASN A 526 -2.72 31.56 -11.12
C ASN A 526 -2.54 32.40 -12.39
N ASN A 527 -2.89 31.84 -13.56
CA ASN A 527 -2.71 32.44 -14.88
C ASN A 527 -1.26 32.82 -15.22
N SER A 528 -0.28 32.22 -14.54
CA SER A 528 1.12 32.66 -14.51
C SER A 528 2.13 31.56 -14.83
N VAL A 529 1.81 30.31 -14.50
CA VAL A 529 2.73 29.18 -14.60
C VAL A 529 1.98 27.92 -15.04
N SER A 530 2.72 26.98 -15.64
CA SER A 530 2.26 25.62 -15.87
C SER A 530 2.41 24.85 -14.57
N PRO A 531 1.32 24.45 -13.88
CA PRO A 531 1.41 23.99 -12.50
C PRO A 531 2.35 22.80 -12.29
N LEU A 532 2.34 21.83 -13.21
CA LEU A 532 3.07 20.57 -13.07
C LEU A 532 3.88 20.29 -14.34
N ARG A 533 5.16 19.95 -14.21
CA ARG A 533 6.02 19.67 -15.38
C ARG A 533 6.97 18.52 -15.09
N ASN A 534 7.08 17.56 -16.01
CA ASN A 534 8.25 16.68 -16.03
C ASN A 534 9.48 17.49 -16.46
N ASP A 535 10.56 17.37 -15.70
CA ASP A 535 11.82 18.09 -15.95
C ASP A 535 12.77 17.23 -16.79
N ASN A 536 12.91 15.95 -16.45
CA ASN A 536 13.69 14.99 -17.23
C ASN A 536 12.86 14.36 -18.34
N LEU A 537 12.68 15.13 -19.41
CA LEU A 537 11.90 14.73 -20.59
C LEU A 537 12.49 13.55 -21.40
N SER A 538 13.74 13.17 -21.14
CA SER A 538 14.42 12.09 -21.86
C SER A 538 14.29 10.72 -21.19
N ALA A 539 13.92 10.69 -19.91
CA ALA A 539 13.80 9.47 -19.14
C ALA A 539 12.39 8.87 -19.23
N VAL A 540 12.30 7.57 -18.97
CA VAL A 540 11.02 6.94 -18.66
C VAL A 540 10.60 7.44 -17.28
N SER A 541 9.36 7.89 -17.19
CA SER A 541 8.72 8.40 -16.00
C SER A 541 7.68 7.41 -15.49
N THR A 542 7.66 7.21 -14.18
CA THR A 542 6.61 6.44 -13.47
C THR A 542 5.50 7.34 -12.92
N SER A 543 5.42 8.59 -13.39
CA SER A 543 4.50 9.56 -12.80
C SER A 543 3.03 9.21 -13.03
N VAL A 544 2.23 9.40 -11.98
CA VAL A 544 0.78 9.21 -11.99
C VAL A 544 0.13 10.44 -11.36
N LEU A 545 -0.85 11.01 -12.07
CA LEU A 545 -1.73 12.05 -11.53
C LEU A 545 -3.16 11.51 -11.57
N ASP A 546 -3.81 11.41 -10.41
CA ASP A 546 -5.13 10.79 -10.29
C ASP A 546 -6.07 11.60 -9.39
N GLY A 547 -7.24 11.99 -9.91
CA GLY A 547 -8.31 12.61 -9.11
C GLY A 547 -8.10 14.09 -8.78
N VAL A 548 -7.51 14.87 -9.70
CA VAL A 548 -7.25 16.31 -9.50
C VAL A 548 -7.80 17.17 -10.62
N ILE A 549 -8.02 18.45 -10.30
CA ILE A 549 -8.32 19.50 -11.26
C ILE A 549 -7.04 20.30 -11.50
N VAL A 550 -6.68 20.56 -12.75
CA VAL A 550 -5.59 21.47 -13.11
C VAL A 550 -6.15 22.62 -13.92
N GLN A 551 -6.02 23.83 -13.40
CA GLN A 551 -6.66 25.01 -13.95
C GLN A 551 -5.77 26.24 -14.03
N ASN A 552 -6.19 27.19 -14.86
CA ASN A 552 -5.56 28.52 -14.98
C ASN A 552 -4.04 28.45 -15.24
N GLY A 553 -3.58 27.38 -15.87
CA GLY A 553 -2.18 27.21 -16.24
C GLY A 553 -1.78 28.12 -17.39
N LEU A 554 -0.55 28.64 -17.34
CA LEU A 554 0.07 29.39 -18.43
C LEU A 554 1.50 28.90 -18.68
N ASN A 555 1.79 28.50 -19.92
CA ASN A 555 3.15 28.10 -20.27
C ASN A 555 4.16 29.28 -20.13
N GLN A 556 5.38 28.93 -19.73
CA GLN A 556 6.48 29.87 -19.58
C GLN A 556 7.44 29.77 -20.78
N SER A 557 7.98 30.90 -21.21
CA SER A 557 8.90 30.96 -22.35
C SER A 557 10.17 30.14 -22.06
N GLY A 558 10.53 29.23 -22.98
CA GLY A 558 11.73 28.40 -22.85
C GLY A 558 11.69 27.32 -21.76
N ALA A 559 10.58 27.17 -21.02
CA ALA A 559 10.46 26.16 -19.97
C ALA A 559 10.72 24.74 -20.51
N ASN A 560 11.60 24.01 -19.83
CA ASN A 560 12.10 22.68 -20.18
C ASN A 560 12.49 22.57 -21.68
N GLY A 561 13.10 23.65 -22.21
CA GLY A 561 13.68 23.72 -23.55
C GLY A 561 12.69 23.94 -24.70
N ASN A 562 11.38 23.81 -24.48
CA ASN A 562 10.38 23.93 -25.55
C ASN A 562 9.21 24.88 -25.25
N GLY A 563 8.92 25.16 -23.97
CA GLY A 563 7.86 26.05 -23.52
C GLY A 563 6.43 25.61 -23.88
N ASN A 564 6.19 24.36 -24.27
CA ASN A 564 4.84 23.81 -24.51
C ASN A 564 4.18 23.37 -23.20
N GLY A 565 2.88 23.10 -23.22
CA GLY A 565 2.14 22.67 -22.04
C GLY A 565 1.72 23.87 -21.19
N GLY A 566 0.46 24.29 -21.32
CA GLY A 566 -0.10 25.37 -20.49
C GLY A 566 -0.38 24.92 -19.07
N ALA A 567 -0.93 23.71 -18.89
CA ALA A 567 -1.06 23.08 -17.59
C ALA A 567 0.15 22.18 -17.30
N MET A 568 0.47 21.27 -18.24
CA MET A 568 1.46 20.22 -18.01
C MET A 568 2.30 19.85 -19.23
N ILE A 569 3.50 19.34 -18.96
CA ILE A 569 4.35 18.60 -19.91
C ILE A 569 4.65 17.22 -19.35
N LEU A 570 4.50 16.18 -20.18
CA LEU A 570 4.63 14.78 -19.77
C LEU A 570 5.75 14.07 -20.53
N ALA A 571 6.57 13.33 -19.77
CA ALA A 571 7.62 12.45 -20.28
C ALA A 571 7.11 11.00 -20.49
N ASN A 572 7.87 10.20 -21.23
CA ASN A 572 7.51 8.83 -21.62
C ASN A 572 7.10 7.98 -20.40
N GLY A 573 5.92 7.35 -20.41
CA GLY A 573 5.45 6.47 -19.33
C GLY A 573 4.47 7.12 -18.35
N ALA A 574 4.33 8.44 -18.36
CA ALA A 574 3.41 9.13 -17.46
C ALA A 574 1.93 8.77 -17.73
N THR A 575 1.16 8.67 -16.64
CA THR A 575 -0.27 8.36 -16.66
C THR A 575 -1.09 9.45 -15.98
N ILE A 576 -2.14 9.93 -16.65
CA ILE A 576 -3.11 10.89 -16.12
C ILE A 576 -4.47 10.20 -16.04
N ARG A 577 -5.13 10.24 -14.88
CA ARG A 577 -6.40 9.53 -14.66
C ARG A 577 -7.38 10.38 -13.84
N ASN A 578 -8.68 10.29 -14.11
CA ASN A 578 -9.71 10.93 -13.28
C ASN A 578 -9.47 12.45 -13.08
N CYS A 579 -8.93 13.14 -14.10
CA CYS A 579 -8.52 14.52 -13.99
C CYS A 579 -9.43 15.47 -14.77
N ILE A 580 -9.50 16.72 -14.33
CA ILE A 580 -10.15 17.81 -15.07
C ILE A 580 -9.13 18.87 -15.42
N PHE A 581 -8.95 19.14 -16.71
CA PHE A 581 -8.13 20.24 -17.21
C PHE A 581 -9.03 21.34 -17.73
N ARG A 582 -9.11 22.45 -17.00
CA ARG A 582 -9.98 23.57 -17.38
C ARG A 582 -9.26 24.91 -17.45
N ASN A 583 -9.60 25.70 -18.46
CA ASN A 583 -9.15 27.09 -18.59
C ASN A 583 -7.63 27.29 -18.57
N ASN A 584 -6.87 26.29 -19.04
CA ASN A 584 -5.43 26.41 -19.22
C ASN A 584 -5.12 27.04 -20.58
N ARG A 585 -4.00 27.75 -20.69
CA ARG A 585 -3.65 28.45 -21.92
C ARG A 585 -2.17 28.35 -22.27
N THR A 586 -1.87 28.50 -23.56
CA THR A 586 -0.52 28.82 -24.01
C THR A 586 -0.41 30.20 -24.66
N GLN A 587 0.81 30.73 -24.67
CA GLN A 587 1.24 31.95 -25.33
C GLN A 587 2.51 31.70 -26.16
N ASN A 588 2.90 32.67 -27.00
CA ASN A 588 4.12 32.64 -27.81
C ASN A 588 4.20 31.47 -28.81
N ALA A 589 3.07 31.17 -29.47
CA ALA A 589 2.94 30.11 -30.48
C ALA A 589 3.33 28.71 -29.94
N LYS A 590 2.99 28.45 -28.68
CA LYS A 590 3.25 27.17 -28.01
C LYS A 590 2.03 26.28 -28.01
N ASN A 591 2.25 24.98 -27.86
CA ASN A 591 1.22 23.97 -28.13
C ASN A 591 0.75 23.27 -26.85
N GLY A 592 -0.43 22.65 -26.92
CA GLY A 592 -0.99 21.84 -25.83
C GLY A 592 -1.34 22.69 -24.61
N ALA A 593 -2.50 23.34 -24.63
CA ALA A 593 -2.87 24.24 -23.53
C ALA A 593 -3.14 23.52 -22.22
N ALA A 594 -3.72 22.32 -22.25
CA ALA A 594 -3.74 21.45 -21.09
C ALA A 594 -2.42 20.67 -21.02
N ILE A 595 -2.17 19.76 -21.96
CA ILE A 595 -1.05 18.82 -21.89
C ILE A 595 -0.20 18.86 -23.15
N HIS A 596 1.11 18.88 -22.98
CA HIS A 596 2.07 18.50 -24.03
C HIS A 596 2.67 17.13 -23.73
N CYS A 597 2.37 16.14 -24.58
CA CYS A 597 3.00 14.82 -24.56
C CYS A 597 4.34 14.91 -25.30
N HIS A 598 5.46 14.86 -24.56
CA HIS A 598 6.76 15.20 -25.13
C HIS A 598 7.40 14.08 -25.94
N SER A 599 7.42 12.85 -25.40
CA SER A 599 8.14 11.71 -25.97
C SER A 599 7.52 10.38 -25.56
N GLY A 600 7.73 9.33 -26.36
CA GLY A 600 7.41 7.95 -25.99
C GLY A 600 5.92 7.66 -25.92
N ASN A 601 5.46 6.98 -24.87
CA ASN A 601 4.05 6.59 -24.72
C ASN A 601 3.44 7.30 -23.52
N ILE A 602 2.33 8.02 -23.74
CA ILE A 602 1.56 8.71 -22.70
C ILE A 602 0.17 8.12 -22.63
N ARG A 603 -0.34 7.93 -21.42
CA ARG A 603 -1.68 7.40 -21.17
C ARG A 603 -2.55 8.42 -20.43
N ILE A 604 -3.73 8.72 -20.98
CA ILE A 604 -4.72 9.63 -20.39
C ILE A 604 -6.05 8.89 -20.29
N GLU A 605 -6.64 8.87 -19.11
CA GLU A 605 -7.79 8.04 -18.79
C GLU A 605 -8.86 8.84 -18.04
N ASN A 606 -10.13 8.57 -18.34
CA ASN A 606 -11.28 9.01 -17.55
C ASN A 606 -11.24 10.51 -17.18
N SER A 607 -10.90 11.37 -18.14
CA SER A 607 -10.55 12.78 -17.86
C SER A 607 -11.34 13.76 -18.74
N LEU A 608 -11.56 14.96 -18.22
CA LEU A 608 -12.30 16.04 -18.87
C LEU A 608 -11.35 17.19 -19.24
N PHE A 609 -11.45 17.68 -20.48
CA PHE A 609 -10.65 18.79 -20.99
C PHE A 609 -11.57 19.86 -21.55
N VAL A 610 -11.69 20.98 -20.85
CA VAL A 610 -12.68 22.02 -21.18
C VAL A 610 -12.10 23.43 -21.18
N ASN A 611 -12.52 24.24 -22.14
CA ASN A 611 -12.21 25.68 -22.16
C ASN A 611 -10.71 26.01 -22.16
N ASN A 612 -9.86 25.10 -22.64
CA ASN A 612 -8.42 25.35 -22.76
C ASN A 612 -8.11 26.09 -24.08
N THR A 613 -7.08 26.94 -24.10
CA THR A 613 -6.73 27.76 -25.29
C THR A 613 -5.26 27.71 -25.65
N SER A 614 -4.93 27.13 -26.81
CA SER A 614 -3.57 27.05 -27.32
C SER A 614 -3.28 28.18 -28.30
N SER A 615 -2.21 28.93 -28.08
CA SER A 615 -1.62 29.87 -29.05
C SER A 615 -0.96 29.18 -30.25
N GLY A 616 -0.85 27.84 -30.25
CA GLY A 616 -0.38 27.01 -31.36
C GLY A 616 -1.43 25.96 -31.75
N ASN A 617 -1.03 24.71 -31.96
CA ASN A 617 -1.96 23.59 -32.16
C ASN A 617 -2.27 22.84 -30.86
N GLY A 618 -3.33 22.02 -30.87
CA GLY A 618 -3.77 21.24 -29.72
C GLY A 618 -4.35 22.12 -28.62
N GLY A 619 -5.60 22.53 -28.79
CA GLY A 619 -6.28 23.40 -27.82
C GLY A 619 -6.43 22.78 -26.44
N ALA A 620 -6.36 21.44 -26.33
CA ALA A 620 -6.19 20.73 -25.06
C ALA A 620 -4.85 19.97 -25.04
N VAL A 621 -4.72 18.95 -25.88
CA VAL A 621 -3.57 18.03 -25.87
C VAL A 621 -2.76 18.22 -27.16
N GLN A 622 -1.44 18.32 -27.03
CA GLN A 622 -0.53 18.21 -28.16
C GLN A 622 0.42 17.03 -28.00
N VAL A 623 0.57 16.23 -29.06
CA VAL A 623 1.45 15.07 -29.13
C VAL A 623 2.72 15.38 -29.91
N GLY A 624 3.88 15.28 -29.25
CA GLY A 624 5.20 15.53 -29.81
C GLY A 624 5.65 14.53 -30.88
N GLY A 625 6.78 14.79 -31.52
CA GLY A 625 7.36 13.88 -32.52
C GLY A 625 7.78 12.55 -31.90
N GLY A 626 7.58 11.44 -32.62
CA GLY A 626 7.91 10.09 -32.14
C GLY A 626 7.14 9.67 -30.89
N THR A 627 6.02 10.35 -30.59
CA THR A 627 5.22 10.14 -29.37
C THR A 627 3.88 9.52 -29.74
N THR A 628 3.39 8.63 -28.89
CA THR A 628 2.05 8.07 -28.94
C THR A 628 1.27 8.48 -27.71
N ALA A 629 0.12 9.14 -27.90
CA ALA A 629 -0.83 9.38 -26.82
C ALA A 629 -2.01 8.40 -26.95
N THR A 630 -2.30 7.66 -25.89
CA THR A 630 -3.50 6.82 -25.78
C THR A 630 -4.48 7.46 -24.80
N ILE A 631 -5.66 7.80 -25.29
CA ILE A 631 -6.69 8.55 -24.57
C ILE A 631 -7.95 7.68 -24.47
N ILE A 632 -8.46 7.48 -23.26
CA ILE A 632 -9.50 6.49 -22.96
C ILE A 632 -10.58 7.10 -22.07
N ASN A 633 -11.86 6.93 -22.40
CA ASN A 633 -13.00 7.42 -21.62
C ASN A 633 -12.88 8.92 -21.29
N CYS A 634 -12.46 9.74 -22.25
CA CYS A 634 -12.24 11.17 -22.01
C CYS A 634 -13.25 12.03 -22.77
N THR A 635 -13.49 13.25 -22.27
CA THR A 635 -14.32 14.25 -22.95
C THR A 635 -13.51 15.51 -23.21
N PHE A 636 -13.52 16.00 -24.45
CA PHE A 636 -12.87 17.24 -24.88
C PHE A 636 -13.92 18.17 -25.45
N ALA A 637 -14.20 19.26 -24.75
CA ALA A 637 -15.21 20.22 -25.19
C ALA A 637 -14.77 21.66 -25.04
N ASN A 638 -15.25 22.53 -25.93
CA ASN A 638 -15.04 23.97 -25.83
C ASN A 638 -13.56 24.40 -25.80
N ASN A 639 -12.64 23.60 -26.32
CA ASN A 639 -11.23 23.97 -26.40
C ASN A 639 -10.96 24.78 -27.67
N GLN A 640 -9.93 25.63 -27.62
CA GLN A 640 -9.55 26.50 -28.73
C GLN A 640 -8.06 26.39 -29.05
N SER A 641 -7.73 26.50 -30.33
CA SER A 641 -6.35 26.59 -30.83
C SER A 641 -6.24 27.64 -31.94
N THR A 642 -5.05 28.17 -32.20
CA THR A 642 -4.82 29.07 -33.35
C THR A 642 -4.56 28.31 -34.64
N LYS A 643 -3.97 27.12 -34.54
CA LYS A 643 -3.67 26.20 -35.65
C LYS A 643 -4.60 24.99 -35.62
N PRO A 644 -4.81 24.28 -36.74
CA PRO A 644 -5.59 23.03 -36.79
C PRO A 644 -5.39 22.10 -35.58
N GLY A 645 -6.49 21.72 -34.93
CA GLY A 645 -6.49 20.87 -33.73
C GLY A 645 -7.09 21.53 -32.50
N GLY A 646 -8.39 21.85 -32.54
CA GLY A 646 -9.11 22.50 -31.44
C GLY A 646 -9.03 21.74 -30.12
N ALA A 647 -8.94 20.41 -30.14
CA ALA A 647 -8.65 19.58 -28.97
C ALA A 647 -7.26 18.95 -29.07
N PHE A 648 -6.97 18.28 -30.19
CA PHE A 648 -5.78 17.46 -30.39
C PHE A 648 -4.89 18.05 -31.48
N GLY A 649 -3.64 18.32 -31.11
CA GLY A 649 -2.58 18.74 -32.03
C GLY A 649 -1.53 17.64 -32.17
N LEU A 650 -1.07 17.36 -33.39
CA LEU A 650 0.10 16.51 -33.62
C LEU A 650 1.31 17.35 -34.05
N GLY A 651 2.49 16.94 -33.59
CA GLY A 651 3.75 17.65 -33.82
C GLY A 651 4.33 17.38 -35.21
N ASN A 652 4.32 16.13 -35.67
CA ASN A 652 4.78 15.73 -37.00
C ASN A 652 4.21 14.36 -37.43
N ASN A 653 4.67 13.84 -38.58
CA ASN A 653 4.19 12.57 -39.15
C ASN A 653 4.63 11.31 -38.37
N THR A 654 5.34 11.46 -37.26
CA THR A 654 5.70 10.38 -36.32
C THR A 654 4.96 10.49 -34.98
N SER A 655 4.11 11.51 -34.83
CA SER A 655 3.19 11.68 -33.70
C SER A 655 1.94 10.82 -33.93
N ASN A 656 1.60 9.96 -32.98
CA ASN A 656 0.47 9.04 -33.06
C ASN A 656 -0.58 9.32 -31.97
N LEU A 657 -1.84 9.07 -32.29
CA LEU A 657 -2.97 9.28 -31.40
C LEU A 657 -3.90 8.07 -31.44
N THR A 658 -4.28 7.57 -30.27
CA THR A 658 -5.31 6.53 -30.16
C THR A 658 -6.38 7.01 -29.19
N LEU A 659 -7.61 7.10 -29.68
CA LEU A 659 -8.80 7.52 -28.95
C LEU A 659 -9.69 6.30 -28.75
N ILE A 660 -10.09 6.05 -27.50
CA ILE A 660 -10.95 4.93 -27.12
C ILE A 660 -12.08 5.49 -26.25
N ASN A 661 -13.34 5.17 -26.56
CA ASN A 661 -14.50 5.63 -25.78
C ASN A 661 -14.45 7.14 -25.48
N THR A 662 -13.96 7.95 -26.42
CA THR A 662 -13.65 9.37 -26.20
C THR A 662 -14.61 10.26 -26.97
N VAL A 663 -15.08 11.34 -26.33
CA VAL A 663 -15.87 12.39 -26.98
C VAL A 663 -14.99 13.60 -27.24
N ALA A 664 -15.05 14.17 -28.45
CA ALA A 664 -14.47 15.48 -28.74
C ALA A 664 -15.44 16.32 -29.58
N TYR A 665 -15.97 17.39 -29.00
CA TYR A 665 -17.05 18.18 -29.58
C TYR A 665 -16.95 19.67 -29.25
N ASN A 666 -17.40 20.53 -30.16
CA ASN A 666 -17.42 21.99 -29.97
C ASN A 666 -16.03 22.59 -29.73
N ASN A 667 -15.01 22.02 -30.37
CA ASN A 667 -13.63 22.48 -30.27
C ASN A 667 -13.26 23.31 -31.51
N LEU A 668 -12.61 24.44 -31.31
CA LEU A 668 -12.37 25.45 -32.33
C LEU A 668 -10.88 25.52 -32.71
N TYR A 669 -10.58 25.59 -34.00
CA TYR A 669 -9.31 26.16 -34.45
C TYR A 669 -9.55 27.48 -35.19
N GLY A 670 -8.71 28.46 -34.93
CA GLY A 670 -8.95 29.84 -35.34
C GLY A 670 -10.16 30.45 -34.62
N THR A 671 -11.00 31.15 -35.37
CA THR A 671 -12.15 31.91 -34.83
C THR A 671 -13.52 31.36 -35.21
N SER A 672 -13.59 30.43 -36.17
CA SER A 672 -14.88 29.97 -36.71
C SER A 672 -14.93 28.53 -37.17
N THR A 673 -13.82 27.77 -37.11
CA THR A 673 -13.79 26.41 -37.62
C THR A 673 -13.83 25.37 -36.51
N PHE A 674 -14.98 24.70 -36.40
CA PHE A 674 -15.17 23.58 -35.49
C PHE A 674 -14.48 22.34 -36.03
N ASN A 675 -13.40 21.95 -35.36
CA ASN A 675 -12.61 20.79 -35.73
C ASN A 675 -11.63 20.44 -34.60
N SER A 676 -11.77 19.24 -34.08
CA SER A 676 -11.05 18.78 -32.91
C SER A 676 -9.61 18.38 -33.19
N TYR A 677 -9.19 18.15 -34.44
CA TYR A 677 -7.92 17.50 -34.76
C TYR A 677 -7.09 18.22 -35.84
N GLY A 678 -5.76 18.17 -35.72
CA GLY A 678 -4.85 18.57 -36.80
C GLY A 678 -3.37 18.48 -36.45
N GLN A 679 -2.48 18.70 -37.43
CA GLN A 679 -1.03 18.71 -37.26
C GLN A 679 -0.40 20.00 -37.79
N ASN A 680 0.02 20.89 -36.89
CA ASN A 680 0.49 22.23 -37.26
C ASN A 680 -0.50 22.89 -38.23
N ASP A 681 -0.09 23.19 -39.46
CA ASP A 681 -0.92 23.83 -40.49
C ASP A 681 -1.62 22.81 -41.42
N ASN A 682 -1.42 21.51 -41.20
CA ASN A 682 -2.02 20.43 -41.99
C ASN A 682 -3.11 19.70 -41.18
N ILE A 683 -4.37 19.83 -41.62
CA ILE A 683 -5.51 19.19 -40.97
C ILE A 683 -5.50 17.66 -41.09
N ASP A 684 -4.81 17.12 -42.10
CA ASP A 684 -4.68 15.68 -42.38
C ASP A 684 -3.26 15.15 -42.12
N GLY A 685 -2.41 15.93 -41.46
CA GLY A 685 -1.04 15.54 -41.12
C GLY A 685 -1.00 14.51 -40.00
N GLY A 686 0.19 14.20 -39.49
CA GLY A 686 0.37 13.29 -38.37
C GLY A 686 0.62 11.85 -38.80
N GLY A 687 1.09 11.05 -37.84
CA GLY A 687 1.30 9.61 -38.02
C GLY A 687 -0.02 8.84 -37.99
N THR A 688 -0.05 7.78 -37.18
CA THR A 688 -1.24 6.94 -37.00
C THR A 688 -2.23 7.62 -36.05
N VAL A 689 -3.46 7.79 -36.51
CA VAL A 689 -4.58 8.31 -35.71
C VAL A 689 -5.67 7.26 -35.75
N LEU A 690 -6.08 6.76 -34.59
CA LEU A 690 -7.10 5.73 -34.49
C LEU A 690 -8.19 6.18 -33.54
N SER A 691 -9.43 6.10 -33.99
CA SER A 691 -10.62 6.26 -33.16
C SER A 691 -11.35 4.93 -33.03
N LYS A 692 -11.49 4.46 -31.79
CA LYS A 692 -12.20 3.22 -31.45
C LYS A 692 -13.36 3.54 -30.51
N ASN A 693 -14.58 3.19 -30.89
CA ASN A 693 -15.79 3.44 -30.10
C ASN A 693 -15.85 4.89 -29.58
N SER A 694 -15.46 5.86 -30.40
CA SER A 694 -15.30 7.26 -29.99
C SER A 694 -16.15 8.18 -30.87
N ALA A 695 -16.54 9.32 -30.34
CA ALA A 695 -17.42 10.29 -30.99
C ALA A 695 -16.70 11.63 -31.18
N ILE A 696 -16.35 12.00 -32.43
CA ILE A 696 -15.44 13.13 -32.70
C ILE A 696 -16.01 14.07 -33.77
N GLU A 697 -15.97 15.38 -33.49
CA GLU A 697 -16.21 16.45 -34.46
C GLU A 697 -14.88 16.84 -35.13
N SER A 698 -14.68 16.43 -36.38
CA SER A 698 -13.46 16.70 -37.14
C SER A 698 -13.72 16.77 -38.64
N THR A 699 -13.04 17.68 -39.32
CA THR A 699 -13.07 17.78 -40.79
C THR A 699 -11.93 17.01 -41.46
N SER A 700 -11.03 16.40 -40.68
CA SER A 700 -9.90 15.64 -41.21
C SER A 700 -10.34 14.31 -41.84
N ASN A 701 -9.60 13.89 -42.87
CA ASN A 701 -9.71 12.58 -43.51
C ASN A 701 -9.14 11.43 -42.66
N LYS A 702 -8.40 11.73 -41.59
CA LYS A 702 -7.87 10.76 -40.61
C LYS A 702 -8.94 10.02 -39.79
N PHE A 703 -10.21 10.41 -39.94
CA PHE A 703 -11.34 9.71 -39.32
C PHE A 703 -12.29 9.10 -40.37
N LYS A 704 -11.80 8.95 -41.61
CA LYS A 704 -12.56 8.50 -42.79
C LYS A 704 -11.74 7.60 -43.72
N ASP A 705 -10.50 7.34 -43.37
CA ASP A 705 -9.53 6.49 -44.08
C ASP A 705 -9.73 5.00 -43.81
N GLY A 706 -10.64 4.65 -42.87
CA GLY A 706 -11.17 3.30 -42.71
C GLY A 706 -10.43 2.42 -41.71
N ASP A 707 -9.53 2.99 -40.90
CA ASP A 707 -8.87 2.32 -39.77
C ASP A 707 -9.61 2.49 -38.43
N ASP A 708 -10.55 3.43 -38.36
CA ASP A 708 -11.48 3.66 -37.27
C ASP A 708 -12.48 2.50 -37.06
N ILE A 709 -12.80 2.22 -35.80
CA ILE A 709 -13.66 1.11 -35.39
C ILE A 709 -14.82 1.66 -34.56
N PHE A 710 -16.07 1.46 -35.00
CA PHE A 710 -17.27 1.98 -34.32
C PHE A 710 -17.18 3.48 -33.97
N HIS A 711 -16.55 4.27 -34.84
CA HIS A 711 -16.45 5.72 -34.71
C HIS A 711 -17.78 6.39 -35.01
N ILE A 712 -18.12 7.42 -34.22
CA ILE A 712 -19.28 8.26 -34.43
C ILE A 712 -18.83 9.64 -34.90
N THR A 713 -19.23 10.01 -36.12
CA THR A 713 -18.96 11.35 -36.65
C THR A 713 -19.92 12.35 -36.03
N LEU A 714 -19.39 13.24 -35.19
CA LEU A 714 -20.15 14.36 -34.65
C LEU A 714 -20.14 15.53 -35.63
N THR A 715 -21.24 16.27 -35.63
CA THR A 715 -21.45 17.45 -36.48
C THR A 715 -22.22 18.50 -35.68
N ARG A 716 -22.58 19.62 -36.32
CA ARG A 716 -23.44 20.61 -35.67
C ARG A 716 -24.86 20.10 -35.41
N ASP A 717 -25.32 19.13 -36.20
CA ASP A 717 -26.66 18.52 -36.05
C ASP A 717 -26.62 17.20 -35.27
N THR A 718 -25.47 16.53 -35.25
CA THR A 718 -25.23 15.28 -34.52
C THR A 718 -24.29 15.56 -33.36
N THR A 719 -24.88 15.78 -32.18
CA THR A 719 -24.14 16.24 -30.98
C THR A 719 -24.13 15.15 -29.92
N PRO A 720 -23.16 15.15 -28.99
CA PRO A 720 -23.14 14.23 -27.86
C PRO A 720 -24.23 14.52 -26.81
N GLN A 721 -24.99 15.62 -26.96
CA GLN A 721 -26.07 16.04 -26.05
C GLN A 721 -25.64 16.12 -24.59
N PHE A 722 -24.79 17.10 -24.26
CA PHE A 722 -24.43 17.36 -22.87
C PHE A 722 -25.58 18.07 -22.12
N VAL A 723 -25.74 17.79 -20.82
CA VAL A 723 -26.83 18.33 -19.98
C VAL A 723 -26.81 19.86 -19.89
N SER A 724 -25.65 20.47 -19.61
CA SER A 724 -25.52 21.93 -19.50
C SER A 724 -24.07 22.37 -19.73
N PRO A 725 -23.52 22.22 -20.95
CA PRO A 725 -22.14 22.59 -21.24
C PRO A 725 -21.94 24.10 -21.20
N ALA A 726 -20.72 24.56 -20.94
CA ALA A 726 -20.42 26.00 -20.99
C ALA A 726 -20.70 26.55 -22.39
N THR A 727 -21.24 27.77 -22.46
CA THR A 727 -21.47 28.48 -23.73
C THR A 727 -20.19 29.11 -24.27
N LEU A 728 -19.24 29.40 -23.39
CA LEU A 728 -17.91 29.91 -23.74
C LEU A 728 -17.08 28.81 -24.42
N ILE A 729 -16.33 29.18 -25.46
CA ILE A 729 -15.28 28.37 -26.07
C ILE A 729 -13.94 29.05 -25.80
N GLY A 730 -12.96 28.26 -25.37
CA GLY A 730 -11.64 28.75 -24.99
C GLY A 730 -11.64 29.42 -23.61
N TYR A 731 -10.61 30.23 -23.40
CA TYR A 731 -10.20 30.78 -22.12
C TYR A 731 -11.17 31.85 -21.61
N ALA A 732 -11.62 31.68 -20.37
CA ALA A 732 -12.37 32.66 -19.61
C ALA A 732 -11.46 33.81 -19.16
N GLN A 733 -11.79 35.02 -19.60
CA GLN A 733 -11.00 36.24 -19.39
C GLN A 733 -11.41 37.02 -18.13
N ASN A 734 -12.60 36.74 -17.59
CA ASN A 734 -13.17 37.46 -16.45
C ASN A 734 -13.97 36.51 -15.54
N ALA A 735 -14.36 37.01 -14.36
CA ALA A 735 -15.03 36.22 -13.33
C ALA A 735 -16.39 35.65 -13.77
N ALA A 736 -17.18 36.41 -14.56
CA ALA A 736 -18.48 35.94 -15.04
C ALA A 736 -18.32 34.79 -16.04
N GLU A 737 -17.38 34.91 -16.98
CA GLU A 737 -17.02 33.83 -17.89
C GLU A 737 -16.52 32.59 -17.13
N TRP A 738 -15.69 32.79 -16.09
CA TRP A 738 -15.20 31.71 -15.26
C TRP A 738 -16.33 30.97 -14.54
N GLU A 739 -17.29 31.68 -13.96
CA GLU A 739 -18.48 31.10 -13.33
C GLU A 739 -19.26 30.21 -14.30
N THR A 740 -19.37 30.60 -15.58
CA THR A 740 -20.02 29.74 -16.59
C THR A 740 -19.25 28.46 -16.90
N VAL A 741 -17.92 28.48 -16.83
CA VAL A 741 -17.07 27.29 -17.06
C VAL A 741 -17.14 26.36 -15.86
N GLU A 742 -17.13 26.93 -14.64
CA GLU A 742 -17.17 26.17 -13.40
C GLU A 742 -18.52 25.50 -13.14
N ALA A 743 -19.62 26.16 -13.48
CA ALA A 743 -20.98 25.63 -13.33
C ALA A 743 -21.40 24.64 -14.44
N ALA A 744 -20.56 24.44 -15.46
CA ALA A 744 -20.91 23.62 -16.62
C ALA A 744 -20.89 22.11 -16.31
N SER A 745 -21.82 21.38 -16.92
CA SER A 745 -21.89 19.92 -16.89
C SER A 745 -21.75 19.34 -18.30
N TYR A 746 -20.83 18.38 -18.41
CA TYR A 746 -20.54 17.62 -19.63
C TYR A 746 -20.97 16.15 -19.51
N GLN A 747 -21.85 15.85 -18.55
CA GLN A 747 -22.57 14.58 -18.50
C GLN A 747 -23.50 14.44 -19.72
N LEU A 748 -23.70 13.20 -20.16
CA LEU A 748 -24.60 12.90 -21.27
C LEU A 748 -26.07 13.08 -20.82
N ALA A 749 -26.87 13.69 -21.68
CA ALA A 749 -28.31 13.80 -21.49
C ALA A 749 -29.03 12.58 -22.08
N GLU A 750 -30.27 12.35 -21.61
CA GLU A 750 -31.13 11.29 -22.13
C GLU A 750 -31.28 11.39 -23.66
N GLY A 751 -31.13 10.26 -24.35
CA GLY A 751 -31.20 10.18 -25.81
C GLY A 751 -29.87 10.44 -26.52
N SER A 752 -28.80 10.70 -25.78
CA SER A 752 -27.46 10.82 -26.36
C SER A 752 -27.04 9.54 -27.06
N LEU A 753 -26.52 9.70 -28.27
CA LEU A 753 -25.91 8.63 -29.06
C LEU A 753 -24.59 8.08 -28.49
N CYS A 754 -24.04 8.74 -27.46
CA CYS A 754 -22.86 8.29 -26.75
C CYS A 754 -23.17 7.32 -25.60
N ILE A 755 -24.45 7.16 -25.25
CA ILE A 755 -24.92 6.21 -24.23
C ILE A 755 -24.82 4.79 -24.77
N ASP A 756 -24.26 3.89 -23.96
CA ASP A 756 -24.03 2.46 -24.24
C ASP A 756 -23.24 2.16 -25.52
N ALA A 757 -22.57 3.16 -26.11
CA ALA A 757 -21.90 3.06 -27.40
C ALA A 757 -20.39 2.73 -27.28
N GLY A 758 -19.87 2.70 -26.05
CA GLY A 758 -18.48 2.40 -25.77
C GLY A 758 -18.16 0.89 -25.80
N ASN A 759 -16.90 0.56 -25.56
CA ASN A 759 -16.43 -0.81 -25.42
C ASN A 759 -15.79 -1.05 -24.05
N ALA A 760 -16.45 -1.85 -23.22
CA ALA A 760 -16.02 -2.13 -21.84
C ALA A 760 -14.72 -2.95 -21.78
N ASN A 761 -14.38 -3.70 -22.84
CA ASN A 761 -13.16 -4.51 -22.88
C ASN A 761 -11.89 -3.68 -23.12
N LEU A 762 -12.01 -2.38 -23.42
CA LEU A 762 -10.89 -1.52 -23.78
C LEU A 762 -10.52 -0.49 -22.70
N ILE A 763 -11.11 -0.57 -21.48
CA ILE A 763 -10.93 0.45 -20.43
C ILE A 763 -9.81 0.16 -19.43
N GLY A 764 -9.34 -1.09 -19.30
CA GLY A 764 -8.39 -1.48 -18.26
C GLY A 764 -9.04 -1.49 -16.87
N ASN A 765 -8.42 -0.82 -15.89
CA ASN A 765 -8.80 -0.86 -14.46
C ASN A 765 -9.58 0.39 -14.00
N ILE A 766 -10.35 1.02 -14.88
CA ILE A 766 -11.15 2.22 -14.54
C ILE A 766 -12.49 1.76 -13.94
N GLU A 767 -12.65 1.90 -12.62
CA GLU A 767 -13.84 1.43 -11.91
C GLU A 767 -14.99 2.44 -11.87
N PHE A 768 -14.69 3.74 -11.75
CA PHE A 768 -15.66 4.82 -11.61
C PHE A 768 -15.47 5.91 -12.66
N ASP A 769 -16.52 6.65 -12.99
CA ASP A 769 -16.48 7.85 -13.82
C ASP A 769 -16.07 9.11 -13.03
N LEU A 770 -16.03 10.28 -13.68
CA LEU A 770 -15.70 11.54 -13.01
C LEU A 770 -16.79 12.04 -12.03
N ALA A 771 -17.98 11.44 -12.03
CA ALA A 771 -19.06 11.73 -11.09
C ALA A 771 -19.15 10.70 -9.95
N GLY A 772 -18.19 9.76 -9.85
CA GLY A 772 -18.19 8.70 -8.84
C GLY A 772 -19.16 7.54 -9.14
N SER A 773 -19.78 7.51 -10.32
CA SER A 773 -20.63 6.41 -10.76
C SER A 773 -19.81 5.26 -11.31
N LYS A 774 -20.26 4.01 -11.09
CA LYS A 774 -19.56 2.82 -11.61
C LYS A 774 -19.51 2.86 -13.13
N ARG A 775 -18.32 2.67 -13.71
CA ARG A 775 -18.07 2.80 -15.16
C ARG A 775 -18.64 1.66 -16.00
N ILE A 776 -18.91 0.50 -15.41
CA ILE A 776 -19.54 -0.63 -16.09
C ILE A 776 -20.79 -1.04 -15.31
N SER A 777 -21.93 -0.98 -16.01
CA SER A 777 -23.19 -1.58 -15.58
C SER A 777 -23.57 -2.70 -16.54
N GLY A 778 -23.43 -3.96 -16.11
CA GLY A 778 -23.59 -5.11 -17.02
C GLY A 778 -22.45 -5.19 -18.05
N ASN A 779 -22.79 -5.11 -19.34
CA ASN A 779 -21.84 -5.14 -20.47
C ASN A 779 -21.74 -3.80 -21.22
N GLN A 780 -22.39 -2.76 -20.71
CA GLN A 780 -22.50 -1.47 -21.39
C GLN A 780 -21.65 -0.42 -20.68
N ILE A 781 -21.20 0.55 -21.47
CA ILE A 781 -20.36 1.67 -21.06
C ILE A 781 -20.60 2.83 -22.03
N ASP A 782 -20.58 4.04 -21.50
CA ASP A 782 -20.76 5.25 -22.28
C ASP A 782 -19.44 5.76 -22.87
N ILE A 783 -19.55 6.45 -24.00
CA ILE A 783 -18.43 7.17 -24.59
C ILE A 783 -18.27 8.50 -23.85
N GLY A 784 -17.08 8.74 -23.29
CA GLY A 784 -16.70 10.00 -22.65
C GLY A 784 -16.30 9.83 -21.17
N ALA A 785 -16.18 10.97 -20.49
CA ALA A 785 -15.72 11.04 -19.11
C ALA A 785 -16.81 10.78 -18.05
N TYR A 786 -18.07 10.53 -18.45
CA TYR A 786 -19.21 10.31 -17.56
C TYR A 786 -20.07 9.14 -18.05
N GLU A 787 -20.71 8.42 -17.13
CA GLU A 787 -21.81 7.50 -17.43
C GLU A 787 -23.15 8.22 -17.29
N PHE A 788 -24.14 7.79 -18.06
CA PHE A 788 -25.52 8.21 -17.96
C PHE A 788 -26.21 7.45 -16.82
N ASP A 789 -26.61 8.18 -15.79
CA ASP A 789 -27.35 7.58 -14.68
C ASP A 789 -28.85 7.48 -15.01
N SER A 790 -29.32 6.28 -15.35
CA SER A 790 -30.73 5.97 -15.63
C SER A 790 -31.61 5.86 -14.38
N ARG A 791 -31.07 6.02 -13.16
CA ARG A 791 -31.81 5.86 -11.90
C ARG A 791 -32.63 7.11 -11.56
N THR A 792 -33.80 7.22 -12.19
CA THR A 792 -35.03 7.88 -11.70
C THR A 792 -34.89 9.17 -10.87
N PHE A 793 -35.11 10.32 -11.52
CA PHE A 793 -35.47 11.60 -10.90
C PHE A 793 -36.93 11.57 -10.42
N ASN A 794 -37.21 11.63 -9.11
CA ASN A 794 -38.57 11.90 -8.65
C ASN A 794 -38.85 13.40 -8.76
N THR A 795 -39.44 13.84 -9.88
CA THR A 795 -39.94 15.21 -10.01
C THR A 795 -41.34 15.27 -9.40
N TYR A 796 -41.50 15.98 -8.28
CA TYR A 796 -42.82 16.31 -7.74
C TYR A 796 -43.25 17.68 -8.27
N GLN A 797 -44.18 17.74 -9.21
CA GLN A 797 -44.91 18.98 -9.54
C GLN A 797 -46.34 18.89 -9.00
N LEU A 798 -46.74 19.83 -8.15
CA LEU A 798 -48.09 19.89 -7.59
C LEU A 798 -48.68 21.29 -7.73
N HIS A 799 -49.94 21.35 -8.16
CA HIS A 799 -50.70 22.57 -8.40
C HIS A 799 -50.96 23.36 -7.10
N LYS A 800 -50.11 24.37 -6.88
CA LYS A 800 -50.48 25.76 -6.49
C LYS A 800 -49.25 26.66 -6.48
N ASN A 801 -48.08 26.08 -6.21
CA ASN A 801 -46.76 26.69 -6.29
C ASN A 801 -45.84 25.84 -7.19
N SER A 802 -45.01 26.48 -8.02
CA SER A 802 -44.17 25.83 -9.04
C SER A 802 -42.86 25.24 -8.46
N TRP A 803 -42.92 24.56 -7.32
CA TRP A 803 -41.74 23.93 -6.73
C TRP A 803 -41.31 22.71 -7.53
N VAL A 804 -40.00 22.55 -7.72
CA VAL A 804 -39.38 21.37 -8.32
C VAL A 804 -38.35 20.84 -7.33
N ILE A 805 -38.58 19.65 -6.80
CA ILE A 805 -37.69 19.00 -5.81
C ILE A 805 -36.95 17.86 -6.50
N HIS A 806 -35.62 17.88 -6.38
CA HIS A 806 -34.70 16.90 -6.94
C HIS A 806 -33.88 16.28 -5.80
N THR A 807 -33.68 14.97 -5.84
CA THR A 807 -32.75 14.28 -4.95
C THR A 807 -31.58 13.79 -5.79
N THR A 808 -30.37 14.25 -5.49
CA THR A 808 -29.11 13.77 -6.08
C THR A 808 -28.47 12.72 -5.16
N ALA A 809 -27.28 12.22 -5.50
CA ALA A 809 -26.53 11.31 -4.63
C ALA A 809 -26.13 11.94 -3.28
N HIS A 810 -26.00 13.27 -3.22
CA HIS A 810 -25.47 13.99 -2.05
C HIS A 810 -26.28 15.23 -1.65
N SER A 811 -27.40 15.52 -2.32
CA SER A 811 -28.23 16.69 -2.01
C SER A 811 -29.72 16.49 -2.30
N ILE A 812 -30.53 17.34 -1.68
CA ILE A 812 -31.89 17.65 -2.09
C ILE A 812 -31.88 19.07 -2.66
N ASP A 813 -32.11 19.21 -3.96
CA ASP A 813 -32.21 20.51 -4.63
C ASP A 813 -33.66 20.90 -4.83
N ILE A 814 -34.01 22.13 -4.48
CA ILE A 814 -35.38 22.65 -4.56
C ILE A 814 -35.33 23.91 -5.42
N ALA A 815 -36.06 23.94 -6.53
CA ALA A 815 -36.18 25.08 -7.43
C ALA A 815 -37.63 25.63 -7.45
N GLY A 816 -37.79 26.90 -7.79
CA GLY A 816 -39.11 27.55 -7.86
C GLY A 816 -39.68 27.97 -6.49
N ILE A 817 -38.86 27.91 -5.43
CA ILE A 817 -39.20 28.34 -4.07
C ILE A 817 -39.15 29.87 -3.98
N ASN A 818 -40.07 30.50 -3.26
CA ASN A 818 -40.04 31.95 -3.07
C ASN A 818 -39.11 32.32 -1.91
N LYS A 819 -38.42 33.45 -2.05
CA LYS A 819 -37.80 34.11 -0.90
C LYS A 819 -38.89 34.31 0.15
N ASP A 820 -38.62 33.87 1.38
CA ASP A 820 -39.52 33.86 2.55
C ASP A 820 -40.24 32.54 2.88
N GLU A 821 -40.21 31.53 2.00
CA GLU A 821 -40.74 30.20 2.32
C GLU A 821 -39.81 29.44 3.30
N GLN A 822 -40.39 28.78 4.30
CA GLN A 822 -39.69 28.00 5.33
C GLN A 822 -39.51 26.55 4.91
N ILE A 823 -38.29 26.04 4.98
CA ILE A 823 -37.95 24.65 4.71
C ILE A 823 -37.50 23.95 5.99
N ALA A 824 -37.95 22.73 6.20
CA ALA A 824 -37.47 21.83 7.25
C ALA A 824 -37.33 20.39 6.72
N LEU A 825 -36.28 19.69 7.11
CA LEU A 825 -36.04 18.29 6.75
C LEU A 825 -36.00 17.43 8.01
N TYR A 826 -36.69 16.29 7.98
CA TYR A 826 -36.75 15.33 9.07
C TYR A 826 -36.34 13.93 8.60
N ASP A 827 -35.75 13.14 9.48
CA ASP A 827 -35.61 11.68 9.27
C ASP A 827 -36.93 10.93 9.53
N ILE A 828 -36.95 9.62 9.27
CA ILE A 828 -38.12 8.76 9.52
C ILE A 828 -38.54 8.63 10.99
N SER A 829 -37.64 8.95 11.94
CA SER A 829 -37.96 8.96 13.37
C SER A 829 -38.66 10.26 13.79
N GLY A 830 -38.69 11.26 12.90
CA GLY A 830 -39.25 12.58 13.15
C GLY A 830 -38.22 13.57 13.71
N LYS A 831 -36.93 13.23 13.74
CA LYS A 831 -35.87 14.15 14.17
C LYS A 831 -35.63 15.20 13.10
N LEU A 832 -35.58 16.47 13.50
CA LEU A 832 -35.22 17.58 12.62
C LEU A 832 -33.73 17.52 12.29
N LEU A 833 -33.40 17.50 11.00
CA LEU A 833 -32.04 17.46 10.48
C LEU A 833 -31.57 18.80 9.91
N TYR A 834 -32.49 19.56 9.31
CA TYR A 834 -32.19 20.83 8.66
C TYR A 834 -33.40 21.76 8.73
N GLN A 835 -33.18 23.05 8.96
CA GLN A 835 -34.24 24.08 8.88
C GLN A 835 -33.65 25.41 8.42
N LYS A 836 -34.24 26.02 7.39
CA LYS A 836 -33.82 27.32 6.87
C LYS A 836 -34.98 28.03 6.15
N GLN A 837 -34.98 29.36 6.18
CA GLN A 837 -35.77 30.20 5.26
C GLN A 837 -35.05 30.31 3.91
N ALA A 838 -35.79 30.19 2.80
CA ALA A 838 -35.22 30.33 1.46
C ALA A 838 -34.68 31.76 1.23
N ASP A 839 -33.42 31.87 0.79
CA ASP A 839 -32.72 33.12 0.45
C ASP A 839 -32.59 33.37 -1.07
N SER A 840 -32.85 32.34 -1.88
CA SER A 840 -32.88 32.38 -3.35
C SER A 840 -34.06 31.58 -3.91
N ASN A 841 -34.32 31.71 -5.21
CA ASN A 841 -35.39 30.97 -5.89
C ASN A 841 -35.08 29.48 -6.12
N SER A 842 -33.92 29.04 -5.63
CA SER A 842 -33.49 27.66 -5.55
C SER A 842 -32.65 27.47 -4.29
N MET A 843 -32.60 26.26 -3.75
CA MET A 843 -31.72 25.89 -2.64
C MET A 843 -31.28 24.43 -2.75
N SER A 844 -30.20 24.07 -2.06
CA SER A 844 -29.72 22.70 -1.96
C SER A 844 -29.49 22.33 -0.50
N ILE A 845 -29.84 21.11 -0.11
CA ILE A 845 -29.63 20.54 1.22
C ILE A 845 -28.73 19.32 1.08
N SER A 846 -27.50 19.38 1.56
CA SER A 846 -26.59 18.23 1.52
C SER A 846 -27.04 17.11 2.46
N LEU A 847 -26.99 15.88 1.98
CA LEU A 847 -27.32 14.67 2.73
C LEU A 847 -26.29 13.58 2.43
N PHE A 848 -25.94 12.81 3.47
CA PHE A 848 -24.90 11.78 3.38
C PHE A 848 -25.40 10.38 3.70
N GLU A 849 -26.56 10.26 4.37
CA GLU A 849 -27.14 8.98 4.77
C GLU A 849 -28.29 8.58 3.83
N LYS A 850 -28.21 7.37 3.26
CA LYS A 850 -29.29 6.79 2.46
C LYS A 850 -30.51 6.50 3.34
N GLY A 851 -31.70 6.89 2.88
CA GLY A 851 -32.90 6.68 3.69
C GLY A 851 -34.13 7.42 3.18
N PHE A 852 -35.24 7.25 3.90
CA PHE A 852 -36.43 8.04 3.68
C PHE A 852 -36.36 9.32 4.53
N TYR A 853 -36.73 10.44 3.93
CA TYR A 853 -36.77 11.73 4.58
C TYR A 853 -38.15 12.37 4.40
N LEU A 854 -38.52 13.24 5.33
CA LEU A 854 -39.69 14.10 5.20
C LEU A 854 -39.21 15.54 5.02
N LEU A 855 -39.36 16.07 3.80
CA LEU A 855 -39.11 17.48 3.51
C LEU A 855 -40.42 18.25 3.70
N LYS A 856 -40.39 19.33 4.47
CA LYS A 856 -41.52 20.23 4.68
C LYS A 856 -41.18 21.59 4.08
N ILE A 857 -42.04 22.10 3.20
CA ILE A 857 -41.98 23.47 2.67
C ILE A 857 -43.29 24.13 3.07
N GLU A 858 -43.21 25.18 3.89
CA GLU A 858 -44.38 25.81 4.53
C GLU A 858 -45.27 24.80 5.27
N ASN A 859 -46.48 24.55 4.75
CA ASN A 859 -47.46 23.62 5.33
C ASN A 859 -47.55 22.29 4.57
N GLU A 860 -46.79 22.12 3.48
CA GLU A 860 -46.78 20.92 2.65
C GLU A 860 -45.60 20.01 3.04
N ALA A 861 -45.83 18.70 3.04
CA ALA A 861 -44.83 17.70 3.40
C ALA A 861 -44.64 16.67 2.27
N PHE A 862 -43.38 16.38 1.95
CA PHE A 862 -42.94 15.52 0.87
C PHE A 862 -42.13 14.36 1.45
N LYS A 863 -42.51 13.14 1.09
CA LYS A 863 -41.70 11.95 1.38
C LYS A 863 -40.66 11.80 0.29
N LEU A 864 -39.39 11.92 0.66
CA LEU A 864 -38.24 11.75 -0.24
C LEU A 864 -37.56 10.41 0.05
N LEU A 865 -37.07 9.76 -0.99
CA LEU A 865 -36.17 8.61 -0.87
C LEU A 865 -34.81 9.04 -1.38
N PHE A 866 -33.84 9.14 -0.48
CA PHE A 866 -32.46 9.45 -0.77
C PHE A 866 -31.70 8.12 -0.89
N ARG A 867 -31.18 7.82 -2.08
CA ARG A 867 -30.75 6.47 -2.48
C ARG A 867 -29.26 6.23 -2.47
#